data_AF-A0A4Q7ZBK5-F1
#
_entry.id   AF-A0A4Q7ZBK5-F1
#
_cell.length_a   1.000
_cell.length_b   1.000
_cell.length_c   1.000
_cell.angle_alpha   90.00
_cell.angle_beta   90.00
_cell.angle_gamma   90.00
#
_symmetry.space_group_name_H-M   'P 1'
#
loop_
_entity.id
_entity.type
_entity.pdbx_description
1 polymer ?
#
loop_
_entity_poly.entity_id
_entity_poly.type
_entity_poly.pdbx_seq_one_letter_code
_entity_poly.pdbx_strand_id
1 'polypeptide(L)'
;MPARRLRFRPLLLTCLALLGPAAAEERPPLSPDELAKVIPEIQAMIRTDENRVKDFPVREATPERIDRLYRMPEITAQPRNVRENGLIFAGQGELLRFDKPSDIVSRLETWFPEEFRQARAAPDPRFFGHLHLYGPFAGWRDEPAAFLTLWNCMPQSAWLRPDTNPFARRQRDGGLPLMPIAAQSSATQEFDFGFCVANRSGLRAGWTREEARSNAAEVRQLAAQVTPVLRRHFARFLDDNGCQGTGPDDCVLVLHLWASLTPDDPELAATVRRLENEVGPDTPLPELEKPTDQYGSGGQEGEARFDAALRRAAFLRAKLRSVQAAPAAWPGDALPALVRQLTQFRQRLAEAADHRWYPYALDYYNEPVNPWGALTATEPLWQAVLAELDRLPPDTPCPVFAEWFEHSAPGLTSRYVLARVSAGRPVACAAPEWTWLQDGRTAEARTLRNRYIALSDRAEGGQREWLIAGLTGNGNDCFDPAKQKTRAWLRDFCRTRISEPQEVGPVLKHSRLRLTERERYRRTGLPPLPDRNRPAGTAQAAAEEHWLLALIPAADTAGREAMRQQAREFRNEGWRLSAATRWQHPRRASTLVDLTLFRDGGGGDERRLLLVLTPQRLQAVSVPDRFRYQYDAGALAAVSDLDHDGNLEVWLRGENGECDGAGLQPGRDCAVPSLYMGEVRGDSLSYFVKSAARKP
;
A
#
# COMPACT_ATOMS: atom_id res chain seq x y z
N MET A 1 47.19 -4.03 45.54
CA MET A 1 48.49 -3.34 45.33
C MET A 1 48.67 -3.11 43.83
N PRO A 2 49.17 -1.96 43.34
CA PRO A 2 49.36 -0.62 43.94
C PRO A 2 48.33 0.41 43.37
N ALA A 3 47.58 1.17 44.16
CA ALA A 3 47.94 2.41 44.86
C ALA A 3 48.46 3.55 43.94
N ARG A 4 47.55 4.30 43.31
CA ARG A 4 47.85 5.64 42.74
C ARG A 4 47.34 6.72 43.69
N ARG A 5 48.29 7.55 44.15
CA ARG A 5 48.12 8.66 45.10
C ARG A 5 47.43 9.84 44.42
N LEU A 6 46.25 10.23 44.92
CA LEU A 6 45.67 11.54 44.66
C LEU A 6 46.27 12.55 45.65
N ARG A 7 47.02 13.53 45.11
CA ARG A 7 47.52 14.67 45.86
C ARG A 7 46.41 15.72 45.96
N PHE A 8 45.88 15.88 47.18
CA PHE A 8 45.16 17.08 47.58
C PHE A 8 46.12 18.27 47.64
N ARG A 9 45.75 19.39 47.01
CA ARG A 9 46.22 20.73 47.37
C ARG A 9 44.99 21.63 47.56
N PRO A 10 44.87 22.31 48.72
CA PRO A 10 43.77 23.20 49.02
C PRO A 10 44.08 24.66 48.65
N LEU A 11 43.02 25.49 48.71
CA LEU A 11 42.97 26.95 48.70
C LEU A 11 43.28 27.67 47.38
N LEU A 12 42.24 28.27 46.80
CA LEU A 12 42.03 29.72 46.97
C LEU A 12 40.54 30.07 46.79
N LEU A 13 39.92 30.45 47.90
CA LEU A 13 38.70 31.26 47.97
C LEU A 13 38.97 32.62 47.31
N THR A 14 37.87 33.30 46.93
CA THR A 14 37.75 34.74 46.61
C THR A 14 37.72 35.10 45.11
N CYS A 15 36.53 35.00 44.52
CA CYS A 15 35.85 36.11 43.83
C CYS A 15 34.47 35.61 43.36
N LEU A 16 33.48 35.64 44.26
CA LEU A 16 32.07 35.65 43.87
C LEU A 16 31.81 37.02 43.21
N ALA A 17 32.00 37.08 41.89
CA ALA A 17 31.36 38.11 41.09
C ALA A 17 29.91 37.69 40.90
N LEU A 18 29.02 38.40 41.58
CA LEU A 18 27.58 38.38 41.38
C LEU A 18 27.27 38.77 39.92
N LEU A 19 27.25 37.78 39.03
CA LEU A 19 26.42 37.84 37.82
C LEU A 19 25.03 37.41 38.25
N GLY A 20 24.31 38.33 38.88
CA GLY A 20 22.86 38.19 39.01
C GLY A 20 22.27 38.07 37.60
N PRO A 21 21.21 37.26 37.40
CA PRO A 21 20.46 37.33 36.15
C PRO A 21 20.05 38.79 35.98
N ALA A 22 20.35 39.39 34.83
CA ALA A 22 19.74 40.65 34.46
C ALA A 22 18.23 40.44 34.59
N ALA A 23 17.64 41.02 35.64
CA ALA A 23 16.21 41.03 35.84
C ALA A 23 15.64 41.63 34.55
N ALA A 24 14.91 40.83 33.78
CA ALA A 24 14.11 41.36 32.70
C ALA A 24 13.27 42.47 33.32
N GLU A 25 13.48 43.72 32.88
CA GLU A 25 12.63 44.84 33.30
C GLU A 25 11.18 44.42 33.02
N GLU A 26 10.44 44.10 34.07
CA GLU A 26 9.01 43.87 33.97
C GLU A 26 8.38 45.17 33.49
N ARG A 27 8.03 45.20 32.21
CA ARG A 27 7.32 46.33 31.61
C ARG A 27 6.03 46.54 32.39
N PRO A 28 5.72 47.78 32.83
CA PRO A 28 4.52 48.02 33.63
C PRO A 28 3.25 47.64 32.84
N PRO A 29 2.15 47.23 33.49
CA PRO A 29 0.88 46.97 32.81
C PRO A 29 0.38 48.23 32.09
N LEU A 30 -0.55 48.08 31.13
CA LEU A 30 -1.19 49.24 30.49
C LEU A 30 -1.90 50.12 31.52
N SER A 31 -1.76 51.44 31.40
CA SER A 31 -2.59 52.34 32.19
C SER A 31 -4.06 52.24 31.74
N PRO A 32 -5.03 52.64 32.60
CA PRO A 32 -6.44 52.66 32.22
C PRO A 32 -6.71 53.45 30.92
N ASP A 33 -6.00 54.55 30.70
CA ASP A 33 -6.11 55.37 29.49
C ASP A 33 -5.53 54.68 28.25
N GLU A 34 -4.42 53.93 28.40
CA GLU A 34 -3.87 53.13 27.31
C GLU A 34 -4.83 51.99 26.94
N LEU A 35 -5.37 51.28 27.94
CA LEU A 35 -6.33 50.20 27.74
C LEU A 35 -7.60 50.69 27.02
N ALA A 36 -8.13 51.85 27.44
CA ALA A 36 -9.28 52.49 26.83
C ALA A 36 -9.08 52.93 25.37
N LYS A 37 -7.82 52.98 24.88
CA LYS A 37 -7.48 53.29 23.48
C LYS A 37 -7.16 52.05 22.65
N VAL A 38 -6.44 51.09 23.24
CA VAL A 38 -6.03 49.85 22.57
C VAL A 38 -7.25 48.99 22.21
N ILE A 39 -8.19 48.79 23.16
CA ILE A 39 -9.34 47.91 22.94
C ILE A 39 -10.25 48.39 21.79
N PRO A 40 -10.63 49.68 21.69
CA PRO A 40 -11.39 50.17 20.54
C PRO A 40 -10.67 50.03 19.20
N GLU A 41 -9.34 50.15 19.14
CA GLU A 41 -8.61 49.95 17.89
C GLU A 41 -8.64 48.48 17.43
N ILE A 42 -8.54 47.53 18.36
CA ILE A 42 -8.75 46.11 18.06
C ILE A 42 -10.17 45.89 17.52
N GLN A 43 -11.19 46.52 18.14
CA GLN A 43 -12.57 46.44 17.66
C GLN A 43 -12.80 47.10 16.29
N ALA A 44 -11.99 48.10 15.93
CA ALA A 44 -11.99 48.67 14.59
C ALA A 44 -11.38 47.70 13.57
N MET A 45 -10.30 47.00 13.94
CA MET A 45 -9.69 45.95 13.11
C MET A 45 -10.67 44.81 12.81
N ILE A 46 -11.46 44.36 13.79
CA ILE A 46 -12.46 43.29 13.62
C ILE A 46 -13.45 43.60 12.49
N ARG A 47 -13.71 44.87 12.20
CA ARG A 47 -14.62 45.32 11.13
C ARG A 47 -13.95 45.46 9.76
N THR A 48 -12.66 45.17 9.66
CA THR A 48 -11.87 45.24 8.43
C THR A 48 -11.93 43.89 7.70
N ASP A 49 -12.01 43.93 6.37
CA ASP A 49 -11.89 42.73 5.53
C ASP A 49 -10.55 42.04 5.82
N GLU A 50 -10.55 40.72 6.01
CA GLU A 50 -9.35 39.93 6.32
C GLU A 50 -8.24 40.13 5.27
N ASN A 51 -8.59 40.30 4.00
CA ASN A 51 -7.63 40.57 2.92
C ASN A 51 -6.95 41.93 3.04
N ARG A 52 -7.52 42.84 3.84
CA ARG A 52 -7.07 44.21 4.08
C ARG A 52 -6.49 44.44 5.47
N VAL A 53 -6.44 43.41 6.32
CA VAL A 53 -5.88 43.48 7.68
C VAL A 53 -4.41 43.97 7.65
N LYS A 54 -3.63 43.54 6.67
CA LYS A 54 -2.23 43.99 6.49
C LYS A 54 -2.09 45.49 6.20
N ASP A 55 -3.15 46.15 5.71
CA ASP A 55 -3.17 47.57 5.37
C ASP A 55 -3.79 48.42 6.49
N PHE A 56 -4.19 47.81 7.61
CA PHE A 56 -4.85 48.52 8.69
C PHE A 56 -3.90 49.50 9.40
N PRO A 57 -4.27 50.78 9.56
CA PRO A 57 -3.40 51.78 10.17
C PRO A 57 -3.38 51.62 11.70
N VAL A 58 -2.32 51.00 12.23
CA VAL A 58 -2.10 50.84 13.68
C VAL A 58 -1.64 52.15 14.31
N ARG A 59 -2.30 52.61 15.38
CA ARG A 59 -1.94 53.83 16.12
C ARG A 59 -1.73 53.58 17.61
N GLU A 60 -2.61 52.81 18.23
CA GLU A 60 -2.67 52.62 19.69
C GLU A 60 -2.28 51.19 20.11
N ALA A 61 -2.73 50.18 19.36
CA ALA A 61 -2.44 48.75 19.49
C ALA A 61 -1.04 48.39 18.95
N THR A 62 -0.03 49.19 19.31
CA THR A 62 1.38 48.93 18.98
C THR A 62 1.84 47.58 19.55
N PRO A 63 2.84 46.91 18.95
CA PRO A 63 3.32 45.60 19.43
C PRO A 63 3.69 45.58 20.91
N GLU A 64 4.30 46.66 21.43
CA GLU A 64 4.69 46.77 22.84
C GLU A 64 3.49 46.86 23.78
N ARG A 65 2.44 47.59 23.38
CA ARG A 65 1.21 47.70 24.15
C ARG A 65 0.39 46.42 24.11
N ILE A 66 0.41 45.71 22.99
CA ILE A 66 -0.21 44.39 22.87
C ILE A 66 0.53 43.36 23.72
N ASP A 67 1.86 43.37 23.71
CA ASP A 67 2.66 42.54 24.63
C ASP A 67 2.31 42.80 26.11
N ARG A 68 2.20 44.06 26.52
CA ARG A 68 1.74 44.43 27.88
C ARG A 68 0.32 43.97 28.15
N LEU A 69 -0.61 44.17 27.20
CA LEU A 69 -2.01 43.76 27.33
C LEU A 69 -2.16 42.25 27.58
N TYR A 70 -1.45 41.41 26.82
CA TYR A 70 -1.57 39.95 26.94
C TYR A 70 -0.83 39.37 28.15
N ARG A 71 -0.10 40.19 28.91
CA ARG A 71 0.48 39.84 30.23
C ARG A 71 -0.41 40.27 31.39
N MET A 72 -1.44 41.07 31.13
CA MET A 72 -2.38 41.54 32.14
C MET A 72 -3.49 40.50 32.38
N PRO A 73 -3.92 40.25 33.63
CA PRO A 73 -5.04 39.34 33.90
C PRO A 73 -6.36 39.79 33.24
N GLU A 74 -6.53 41.10 33.03
CA GLU A 74 -7.69 41.71 32.40
C GLU A 74 -7.93 41.25 30.95
N ILE A 75 -6.93 40.68 30.28
CA ILE A 75 -7.11 40.15 28.91
C ILE A 75 -8.19 39.07 28.89
N THR A 76 -8.21 38.19 29.89
CA THR A 76 -9.18 37.08 29.99
C THR A 76 -10.63 37.55 30.19
N ALA A 77 -10.81 38.77 30.71
CA ALA A 77 -12.13 39.38 30.85
C ALA A 77 -12.62 40.03 29.55
N GLN A 78 -11.75 40.20 28.54
CA GLN A 78 -12.15 40.77 27.26
C GLN A 78 -12.99 39.77 26.43
N PRO A 79 -13.92 40.28 25.59
CA PRO A 79 -14.65 39.46 24.65
C PRO A 79 -13.71 38.58 23.80
N ARG A 80 -14.12 37.33 23.52
CA ARG A 80 -13.31 36.36 22.76
C ARG A 80 -12.78 36.93 21.45
N ASN A 81 -13.63 37.61 20.67
CA ASN A 81 -13.22 38.21 19.40
C ASN A 81 -12.15 39.30 19.56
N VAL A 82 -12.16 40.07 20.65
CA VAL A 82 -11.10 41.04 20.96
C VAL A 82 -9.79 40.32 21.29
N ARG A 83 -9.84 39.24 22.08
CA ARG A 83 -8.66 38.41 22.38
C ARG A 83 -8.10 37.68 21.17
N GLU A 84 -8.93 37.16 20.28
CA GLU A 84 -8.49 36.50 19.04
C GLU A 84 -7.82 37.51 18.09
N ASN A 85 -8.47 38.66 17.85
CA ASN A 85 -8.00 39.65 16.89
C ASN A 85 -6.87 40.54 17.43
N GLY A 86 -6.71 40.67 18.74
CA GLY A 86 -5.59 41.41 19.33
C GLY A 86 -4.22 40.80 18.98
N LEU A 87 -4.15 39.48 18.75
CA LEU A 87 -2.91 38.79 18.37
C LEU A 87 -2.44 39.16 16.96
N ILE A 88 -3.32 39.74 16.12
CA ILE A 88 -2.94 40.21 14.79
C ILE A 88 -1.82 41.26 14.88
N PHE A 89 -1.88 42.11 15.91
CA PHE A 89 -0.92 43.18 16.14
C PHE A 89 0.40 42.68 16.75
N ALA A 90 0.44 41.44 17.25
CA ALA A 90 1.65 40.83 17.79
C ALA A 90 2.64 40.38 16.71
N GLY A 91 2.24 40.38 15.43
CA GLY A 91 3.07 39.97 14.30
C GLY A 91 4.35 40.77 14.09
N GLN A 92 4.44 41.97 14.66
CA GLN A 92 5.65 42.83 14.63
C GLN A 92 6.40 42.86 15.98
N GLY A 93 5.94 42.13 16.99
CA GLY A 93 6.49 42.16 18.35
C GLY A 93 7.14 40.85 18.77
N GLU A 94 7.36 40.72 20.09
CA GLU A 94 8.03 39.57 20.71
C GLU A 94 7.06 38.65 21.49
N LEU A 95 5.77 39.02 21.57
CA LEU A 95 4.74 38.29 22.34
C LEU A 95 4.61 36.82 21.90
N LEU A 96 4.88 36.55 20.63
CA LEU A 96 4.71 35.25 19.98
C LEU A 96 6.04 34.50 19.78
N ARG A 97 7.08 34.85 20.54
CA ARG A 97 8.33 34.07 20.57
C ARG A 97 8.10 32.70 21.24
N PHE A 98 8.81 31.65 20.83
CA PHE A 98 8.75 30.35 21.51
C PHE A 98 10.11 29.65 21.41
N ASP A 99 10.43 28.76 22.35
CA ASP A 99 11.65 27.95 22.26
C ASP A 99 11.31 26.49 21.90
N LYS A 100 10.12 26.01 22.30
CA LYS A 100 9.61 24.68 21.96
C LYS A 100 8.09 24.68 21.70
N PRO A 101 7.55 23.67 21.00
CA PRO A 101 6.13 23.60 20.64
C PRO A 101 5.16 23.77 21.82
N SER A 102 5.43 23.17 22.99
CA SER A 102 4.54 23.30 24.15
C SER A 102 4.36 24.74 24.65
N ASP A 103 5.34 25.63 24.42
CA ASP A 103 5.27 27.03 24.85
C ASP A 103 4.09 27.75 24.19
N ILE A 104 3.75 27.36 22.96
CA ILE A 104 2.60 27.88 22.20
C ILE A 104 1.31 27.55 22.95
N VAL A 105 1.11 26.28 23.32
CA VAL A 105 -0.08 25.84 24.05
C VAL A 105 -0.17 26.52 25.42
N SER A 106 0.92 26.57 26.17
CA SER A 106 0.92 27.20 27.50
C SER A 106 0.53 28.69 27.45
N ARG A 107 1.01 29.42 26.43
CA ARG A 107 0.62 30.83 26.24
C ARG A 107 -0.84 30.97 25.81
N LEU A 108 -1.27 30.21 24.81
CA LEU A 108 -2.64 30.27 24.32
C LEU A 108 -3.64 29.86 25.39
N GLU A 109 -3.35 28.85 26.20
CA GLU A 109 -4.21 28.42 27.30
C GLU A 109 -4.32 29.50 28.41
N THR A 110 -3.27 30.30 28.60
CA THR A 110 -3.31 31.46 29.50
C THR A 110 -4.26 32.55 28.99
N TRP A 111 -4.29 32.80 27.68
CA TRP A 111 -5.13 33.84 27.07
C TRP A 111 -6.55 33.36 26.75
N PHE A 112 -6.73 32.05 26.54
CA PHE A 112 -7.97 31.41 26.08
C PHE A 112 -8.41 30.22 26.96
N PRO A 113 -8.44 30.36 28.30
CA PRO A 113 -8.68 29.21 29.18
C PRO A 113 -10.06 28.57 29.01
N GLU A 114 -11.07 29.37 28.63
CA GLU A 114 -12.43 28.88 28.39
C GLU A 114 -12.51 28.10 27.08
N GLU A 115 -11.92 28.64 26.01
CA GLU A 115 -11.93 28.01 24.69
C GLU A 115 -11.21 26.67 24.70
N PHE A 116 -10.08 26.56 25.42
CA PHE A 116 -9.39 25.29 25.64
C PHE A 116 -10.24 24.29 26.43
N ARG A 117 -10.92 24.73 27.50
CA ARG A 117 -11.79 23.86 28.29
C ARG A 117 -12.94 23.32 27.45
N GLN A 118 -13.57 24.18 26.63
CA GLN A 118 -14.66 23.78 25.75
C GLN A 118 -14.19 22.83 24.64
N ALA A 119 -13.06 23.14 23.98
CA ALA A 119 -12.51 22.28 22.94
C ALA A 119 -12.18 20.87 23.47
N ARG A 120 -11.60 20.77 24.67
CA ARG A 120 -11.23 19.48 25.29
C ARG A 120 -12.44 18.71 25.86
N ALA A 121 -13.51 19.40 26.25
CA ALA A 121 -14.72 18.79 26.82
C ALA A 121 -15.78 18.39 25.77
N ALA A 122 -15.62 18.81 24.51
CA ALA A 122 -16.56 18.51 23.45
C ALA A 122 -16.66 16.98 23.18
N PRO A 123 -17.81 16.47 22.72
CA PRO A 123 -17.96 15.07 22.32
C PRO A 123 -17.00 14.66 21.18
N ASP A 124 -16.64 15.62 20.33
CA ASP A 124 -15.62 15.53 19.27
C ASP A 124 -14.59 16.64 19.51
N PRO A 125 -13.52 16.38 20.30
CA PRO A 125 -12.55 17.39 20.67
C PRO A 125 -11.80 17.98 19.46
N ARG A 126 -11.91 19.29 19.26
CA ARG A 126 -11.23 20.04 18.19
C ARG A 126 -11.18 21.52 18.52
N PHE A 127 -10.20 22.24 17.97
CA PHE A 127 -10.12 23.70 18.13
C PHE A 127 -10.98 24.45 17.11
N PHE A 128 -11.32 23.81 15.99
CA PHE A 128 -12.24 24.37 15.01
C PHE A 128 -13.60 24.74 15.66
N GLY A 129 -14.01 26.00 15.52
CA GLY A 129 -15.22 26.55 16.16
C GLY A 129 -15.02 27.08 17.58
N HIS A 130 -13.97 26.65 18.28
CA HIS A 130 -13.67 27.06 19.66
C HIS A 130 -12.64 28.18 19.76
N LEU A 131 -11.55 28.12 18.98
CA LEU A 131 -10.51 29.15 18.96
C LEU A 131 -10.05 29.38 17.53
N HIS A 132 -10.15 30.63 17.06
CA HIS A 132 -9.70 31.01 15.73
C HIS A 132 -8.68 32.15 15.81
N LEU A 133 -7.42 31.83 15.47
CA LEU A 133 -6.34 32.80 15.43
C LEU A 133 -6.06 33.19 13.98
N TYR A 134 -6.10 34.49 13.71
CA TYR A 134 -5.89 35.03 12.37
C TYR A 134 -4.41 35.18 12.04
N GLY A 135 -4.06 34.92 10.78
CA GLY A 135 -2.69 35.01 10.26
C GLY A 135 -1.98 33.65 10.08
N PRO A 136 -0.66 33.65 9.84
CA PRO A 136 0.19 34.84 9.69
C PRO A 136 -0.15 35.69 8.46
N PHE A 137 0.22 36.98 8.48
CA PHE A 137 0.01 37.90 7.36
C PHE A 137 1.35 38.35 6.76
N ALA A 138 1.35 38.73 5.47
CA ALA A 138 2.52 39.35 4.87
C ALA A 138 3.03 40.56 5.68
N GLY A 139 4.35 40.63 5.81
CA GLY A 139 5.04 41.67 6.57
C GLY A 139 5.32 41.30 8.02
N TRP A 140 4.69 40.26 8.58
CA TRP A 140 5.02 39.76 9.92
C TRP A 140 6.48 39.34 10.04
N ARG A 141 7.05 39.49 11.24
CA ARG A 141 8.38 38.96 11.58
C ARG A 141 8.37 37.44 11.57
N ASP A 142 9.53 36.86 11.27
CA ASP A 142 9.66 35.41 11.07
C ASP A 142 9.20 34.59 12.28
N GLU A 143 9.52 35.04 13.49
CA GLU A 143 9.24 34.31 14.73
C GLU A 143 7.73 34.28 15.07
N PRO A 144 6.99 35.41 15.15
CA PRO A 144 5.53 35.40 15.23
C PRO A 144 4.84 34.63 14.10
N ALA A 145 5.36 34.73 12.88
CA ALA A 145 4.80 33.99 11.76
C ALA A 145 4.96 32.47 11.96
N ALA A 146 6.14 32.01 12.40
CA ALA A 146 6.40 30.62 12.72
C ALA A 146 5.52 30.10 13.87
N PHE A 147 5.27 30.91 14.90
CA PHE A 147 4.36 30.56 16.00
C PHE A 147 2.96 30.25 15.48
N LEU A 148 2.37 31.18 14.71
CA LEU A 148 1.02 31.00 14.18
C LEU A 148 0.98 29.86 13.16
N THR A 149 2.03 29.70 12.35
CA THR A 149 2.13 28.57 11.43
C THR A 149 2.14 27.25 12.16
N LEU A 150 2.93 27.11 13.24
CA LEU A 150 2.98 25.88 14.01
C LEU A 150 1.62 25.58 14.67
N TRP A 151 0.98 26.58 15.29
CA TRP A 151 -0.37 26.47 15.83
C TRP A 151 -1.37 25.95 14.79
N ASN A 152 -1.38 26.57 13.61
CA ASN A 152 -2.33 26.26 12.54
C ASN A 152 -2.11 24.89 11.90
N CYS A 153 -0.85 24.44 11.80
CA CYS A 153 -0.48 23.27 10.99
C CYS A 153 -0.06 22.04 11.77
N MET A 154 0.34 22.13 13.04
CA MET A 154 0.58 20.93 13.83
C MET A 154 -0.76 20.17 14.04
N PRO A 155 -0.73 18.83 14.08
CA PRO A 155 -1.88 18.02 14.44
C PRO A 155 -2.61 18.50 15.70
N GLN A 156 -3.93 18.67 15.60
CA GLN A 156 -4.74 19.14 16.74
C GLN A 156 -4.65 18.21 17.96
N SER A 157 -4.42 16.90 17.76
CA SER A 157 -4.26 15.94 18.86
C SER A 157 -3.15 16.33 19.83
N ALA A 158 -2.05 16.90 19.31
CA ALA A 158 -0.91 17.37 20.11
C ALA A 158 -1.29 18.54 21.01
N TRP A 159 -2.17 19.42 20.54
CA TRP A 159 -2.66 20.58 21.28
C TRP A 159 -3.75 20.22 22.31
N LEU A 160 -4.64 19.30 21.94
CA LEU A 160 -5.79 18.92 22.76
C LEU A 160 -5.35 18.15 24.02
N ARG A 161 -4.34 17.28 23.91
CA ARG A 161 -3.84 16.45 25.03
C ARG A 161 -2.31 16.47 25.09
N PRO A 162 -1.71 17.60 25.53
CA PRO A 162 -0.28 17.86 25.43
C PRO A 162 0.59 16.94 26.30
N ASP A 163 -0.02 16.21 27.23
CA ASP A 163 0.63 15.29 28.16
C ASP A 163 0.66 13.82 27.66
N THR A 164 0.11 13.55 26.48
CA THR A 164 -0.08 12.17 25.96
C THR A 164 0.61 11.92 24.63
N ASN A 165 0.67 10.66 24.18
CA ASN A 165 1.16 10.30 22.85
C ASN A 165 0.27 10.95 21.75
N PRO A 166 0.81 11.81 20.87
CA PRO A 166 0.01 12.49 19.83
C PRO A 166 -0.50 11.55 18.73
N PHE A 167 0.04 10.33 18.65
CA PHE A 167 -0.39 9.26 17.74
C PHE A 167 -1.44 8.34 18.35
N ALA A 168 -1.82 8.55 19.62
CA ALA A 168 -2.77 7.69 20.30
C ALA A 168 -4.16 7.78 19.66
N ARG A 169 -4.73 6.63 19.30
CA ARG A 169 -6.05 6.63 18.66
C ARG A 169 -7.15 6.62 19.71
N ARG A 170 -8.07 7.58 19.56
CA ARG A 170 -9.31 7.67 20.34
C ARG A 170 -10.47 7.81 19.37
N GLN A 171 -11.50 6.98 19.50
CA GLN A 171 -12.72 7.02 18.69
C GLN A 171 -13.50 8.31 18.91
N ARG A 172 -13.36 8.96 20.08
CA ARG A 172 -13.93 10.29 20.33
C ARG A 172 -13.23 11.44 19.58
N ASP A 173 -11.98 11.28 19.13
CA ASP A 173 -11.20 12.35 18.50
C ASP A 173 -11.50 12.50 16.99
N GLY A 174 -12.77 12.36 16.60
CA GLY A 174 -13.22 12.74 15.26
C GLY A 174 -12.55 12.01 14.09
N GLY A 175 -12.16 10.74 14.21
CA GLY A 175 -11.67 9.90 13.11
C GLY A 175 -10.39 10.35 12.36
N LEU A 176 -9.87 11.56 12.61
CA LEU A 176 -8.76 12.20 11.90
C LEU A 176 -7.76 12.82 12.90
N PRO A 177 -7.10 12.01 13.73
CA PRO A 177 -6.28 12.49 14.85
C PRO A 177 -5.10 13.39 14.41
N LEU A 178 -4.65 13.27 13.16
CA LEU A 178 -3.51 14.04 12.62
C LEU A 178 -3.93 15.28 11.83
N MET A 179 -5.21 15.66 11.87
CA MET A 179 -5.70 16.82 11.14
C MET A 179 -5.22 18.14 11.77
N PRO A 180 -4.62 19.07 10.99
CA PRO A 180 -4.27 20.40 11.46
C PRO A 180 -5.51 21.29 11.64
N ILE A 181 -5.37 22.42 12.33
CA ILE A 181 -6.47 23.40 12.49
C ILE A 181 -6.85 24.02 11.15
N ALA A 182 -5.86 24.27 10.28
CA ALA A 182 -6.05 24.94 9.00
C ALA A 182 -6.50 24.02 7.85
N ALA A 183 -6.73 22.72 8.09
CA ALA A 183 -7.25 21.81 7.07
C ALA A 183 -8.63 22.26 6.60
N GLN A 184 -8.84 22.27 5.28
CA GLN A 184 -10.12 22.67 4.67
C GLN A 184 -10.90 21.48 4.08
N SER A 185 -10.30 20.29 4.05
CA SER A 185 -10.94 19.08 3.55
C SER A 185 -10.36 17.83 4.23
N SER A 186 -10.96 16.67 3.96
CA SER A 186 -10.46 15.37 4.40
C SER A 186 -9.51 14.72 3.39
N ALA A 187 -9.00 15.46 2.40
CA ALA A 187 -7.98 14.94 1.49
C ALA A 187 -6.68 14.66 2.27
N THR A 188 -6.06 13.50 2.03
CA THR A 188 -4.90 13.01 2.78
C THR A 188 -3.74 14.01 2.84
N GLN A 189 -3.47 14.70 1.74
CA GLN A 189 -2.44 15.75 1.67
C GLN A 189 -2.66 16.93 2.63
N GLU A 190 -3.90 17.22 3.05
CA GLU A 190 -4.20 18.27 4.03
C GLU A 190 -3.64 17.96 5.42
N PHE A 191 -3.35 16.69 5.70
CA PHE A 191 -2.80 16.24 6.97
C PHE A 191 -1.26 16.23 6.96
N ASP A 192 -0.63 16.49 5.82
CA ASP A 192 0.82 16.68 5.73
C ASP A 192 1.20 18.09 6.20
N PHE A 193 2.11 18.18 7.17
CA PHE A 193 2.48 19.45 7.80
C PHE A 193 3.06 20.45 6.81
N GLY A 194 4.00 20.02 5.97
CA GLY A 194 4.64 20.82 4.93
C GLY A 194 3.64 21.30 3.88
N PHE A 195 2.67 20.46 3.50
CA PHE A 195 1.54 20.90 2.68
C PHE A 195 0.73 22.00 3.36
N CYS A 196 0.38 21.84 4.64
CA CYS A 196 -0.33 22.87 5.40
C CYS A 196 0.46 24.18 5.47
N VAL A 197 1.77 24.12 5.77
CA VAL A 197 2.63 25.31 5.80
C VAL A 197 2.67 26.00 4.44
N ALA A 198 2.82 25.23 3.35
CA ALA A 198 2.96 25.77 2.00
C ALA A 198 1.64 26.25 1.34
N ASN A 199 0.48 25.80 1.83
CA ASN A 199 -0.80 26.02 1.14
C ASN A 199 -1.93 26.54 2.02
N ARG A 200 -1.85 26.40 3.34
CA ARG A 200 -2.96 26.68 4.27
C ARG A 200 -2.64 27.74 5.31
N SER A 201 -1.43 27.78 5.84
CA SER A 201 -1.05 28.74 6.88
C SER A 201 -1.10 30.18 6.35
N GLY A 202 -2.00 31.01 6.90
CA GLY A 202 -2.23 32.38 6.43
C GLY A 202 -3.10 32.49 5.17
N LEU A 203 -3.72 31.40 4.71
CA LEU A 203 -4.62 31.42 3.57
C LEU A 203 -5.93 32.12 3.92
N ARG A 204 -6.24 33.20 3.18
CA ARG A 204 -7.49 33.98 3.32
C ARG A 204 -8.48 33.66 2.21
N ALA A 205 -9.76 33.87 2.48
CA ALA A 205 -10.82 33.73 1.47
C ALA A 205 -10.62 34.72 0.31
N GLY A 206 -10.43 34.20 -0.91
CA GLY A 206 -10.44 34.99 -2.14
C GLY A 206 -11.82 34.97 -2.78
N TRP A 207 -12.47 36.12 -2.90
CA TRP A 207 -13.81 36.24 -3.50
C TRP A 207 -13.74 36.22 -5.03
N THR A 208 -12.57 36.48 -5.59
CA THR A 208 -12.25 36.37 -7.02
C THR A 208 -11.13 35.37 -7.28
N ARG A 209 -11.03 34.89 -8.53
CA ARG A 209 -9.91 34.02 -8.98
C ARG A 209 -8.55 34.71 -8.91
N GLU A 210 -8.50 36.03 -8.98
CA GLU A 210 -7.26 36.80 -8.90
C GLU A 210 -6.80 36.90 -7.44
N GLU A 211 -7.70 37.25 -6.53
CA GLU A 211 -7.41 37.26 -5.09
C GLU A 211 -7.00 35.88 -4.58
N ALA A 212 -7.70 34.82 -4.99
CA ALA A 212 -7.33 33.46 -4.62
C ALA A 212 -5.90 33.10 -5.07
N ARG A 213 -5.50 33.51 -6.29
CA ARG A 213 -4.14 33.29 -6.80
C ARG A 213 -3.10 34.13 -6.05
N SER A 214 -3.42 35.39 -5.75
CA SER A 214 -2.55 36.29 -4.99
C SER A 214 -2.34 35.78 -3.56
N ASN A 215 -3.42 35.38 -2.88
CA ASN A 215 -3.36 34.80 -1.53
C ASN A 215 -2.54 33.52 -1.51
N ALA A 216 -2.74 32.61 -2.47
CA ALA A 216 -1.93 31.40 -2.57
C ALA A 216 -0.43 31.69 -2.83
N ALA A 217 -0.10 32.76 -3.55
CA ALA A 217 1.29 33.18 -3.75
C ALA A 217 1.89 33.77 -2.46
N GLU A 218 1.13 34.59 -1.73
CA GLU A 218 1.54 35.15 -0.44
C GLU A 218 1.80 34.03 0.60
N VAL A 219 0.93 33.03 0.67
CA VAL A 219 1.11 31.85 1.55
C VAL A 219 2.41 31.11 1.22
N ARG A 220 2.74 30.92 -0.06
CA ARG A 220 4.03 30.28 -0.44
C ARG A 220 5.24 31.12 -0.04
N GLN A 221 5.14 32.44 -0.07
CA GLN A 221 6.20 33.33 0.39
C GLN A 221 6.37 33.24 1.91
N LEU A 222 5.26 33.26 2.67
CA LEU A 222 5.27 33.06 4.12
C LEU A 222 5.86 31.69 4.49
N ALA A 223 5.49 30.62 3.77
CA ALA A 223 6.06 29.30 3.96
C ALA A 223 7.59 29.29 3.81
N ALA A 224 8.11 29.93 2.76
CA ALA A 224 9.56 30.05 2.55
C ALA A 224 10.26 30.85 3.66
N GLN A 225 9.58 31.86 4.22
CA GLN A 225 10.08 32.66 5.34
C GLN A 225 10.13 31.87 6.66
N VAL A 226 9.07 31.12 7.00
CA VAL A 226 8.95 30.44 8.31
C VAL A 226 9.68 29.10 8.37
N THR A 227 9.85 28.40 7.24
CA THR A 227 10.50 27.08 7.21
C THR A 227 11.89 27.07 7.88
N PRO A 228 12.82 28.00 7.60
CA PRO A 228 14.13 28.03 8.27
C PRO A 228 14.06 28.29 9.78
N VAL A 229 13.01 28.97 10.25
CA VAL A 229 12.78 29.24 11.68
C VAL A 229 12.25 27.98 12.38
N LEU A 230 11.21 27.36 11.84
CA LEU A 230 10.65 26.11 12.36
C LEU A 230 11.70 25.00 12.42
N ARG A 231 12.47 24.83 11.34
CA ARG A 231 13.61 23.89 11.28
C ARG A 231 14.58 24.09 12.43
N ARG A 232 14.99 25.33 12.69
CA ARG A 232 15.96 25.68 13.74
C ARG A 232 15.42 25.37 15.14
N HIS A 233 14.13 25.64 15.36
CA HIS A 233 13.45 25.31 16.62
C HIS A 233 13.35 23.80 16.81
N PHE A 234 12.96 23.04 15.77
CA PHE A 234 12.93 21.58 15.81
C PHE A 234 14.30 20.97 16.10
N ALA A 235 15.34 21.42 15.39
CA ALA A 235 16.72 20.97 15.60
C ALA A 235 17.19 21.20 17.03
N ARG A 236 17.09 22.45 17.51
CA ARG A 236 17.49 22.83 18.86
C ARG A 236 16.73 22.05 19.93
N PHE A 237 15.41 21.94 19.79
CA PHE A 237 14.58 21.21 20.73
C PHE A 237 15.00 19.73 20.83
N LEU A 238 15.20 19.06 19.70
CA LEU A 238 15.61 17.64 19.64
C LEU A 238 17.06 17.42 20.09
N ASP A 239 17.93 18.41 19.94
CA ASP A 239 19.29 18.40 20.47
C ASP A 239 19.31 18.49 22.01
N ASP A 240 18.49 19.39 22.56
CA ASP A 240 18.46 19.65 24.00
C ASP A 240 17.67 18.58 24.79
N ASN A 241 16.63 17.97 24.19
CA ASN A 241 15.65 17.16 24.92
C ASN A 241 15.57 15.68 24.49
N GLY A 242 16.14 15.31 23.33
CA GLY A 242 16.00 13.95 22.78
C GLY A 242 14.54 13.49 22.68
N CYS A 243 14.24 12.28 23.12
CA CYS A 243 12.88 11.71 23.11
C CYS A 243 12.12 11.75 24.45
N GLN A 244 12.35 12.75 25.30
CA GLN A 244 11.71 12.86 26.62
C GLN A 244 10.34 13.58 26.64
N GLY A 245 9.97 14.28 25.56
CA GLY A 245 8.72 15.05 25.48
C GLY A 245 7.49 14.23 25.08
N THR A 246 6.29 14.78 25.31
CA THR A 246 5.00 14.23 24.89
C THR A 246 4.14 15.30 24.21
N GLY A 247 2.99 14.91 23.64
CA GLY A 247 2.08 15.81 22.95
C GLY A 247 2.80 16.60 21.85
N PRO A 248 2.85 17.94 21.92
CA PRO A 248 3.51 18.75 20.91
C PRO A 248 5.04 18.66 20.94
N ASP A 249 5.60 18.20 22.05
CA ASP A 249 7.03 18.03 22.28
C ASP A 249 7.47 16.56 22.03
N ASP A 250 6.60 15.66 21.54
CA ASP A 250 7.02 14.29 21.20
C ASP A 250 8.06 14.30 20.06
N CYS A 251 9.21 13.65 20.28
CA CYS A 251 10.31 13.69 19.32
C CYS A 251 9.95 13.13 17.95
N VAL A 252 9.10 12.09 17.88
CA VAL A 252 8.72 11.46 16.62
C VAL A 252 7.76 12.36 15.86
N LEU A 253 6.84 13.03 16.56
CA LEU A 253 6.02 14.08 15.96
C LEU A 253 6.92 15.17 15.38
N VAL A 254 7.84 15.76 16.16
CA VAL A 254 8.72 16.83 15.69
C VAL A 254 9.57 16.40 14.49
N LEU A 255 10.15 15.18 14.51
CA LEU A 255 10.87 14.60 13.38
C LEU A 255 9.98 14.44 12.14
N HIS A 256 8.74 14.01 12.34
CA HIS A 256 7.76 13.85 11.26
C HIS A 256 7.39 15.19 10.62
N LEU A 257 7.19 16.24 11.43
CA LEU A 257 6.95 17.60 10.94
C LEU A 257 8.17 18.14 10.19
N TRP A 258 9.38 17.96 10.73
CA TRP A 258 10.62 18.40 10.08
C TRP A 258 10.86 17.69 8.74
N ALA A 259 10.71 16.37 8.68
CA ALA A 259 10.81 15.59 7.43
C ALA A 259 9.73 15.94 6.41
N SER A 260 8.63 16.54 6.83
CA SER A 260 7.60 17.07 5.94
C SER A 260 7.93 18.47 5.39
N LEU A 261 8.64 19.30 6.17
CA LEU A 261 9.11 20.62 5.71
C LEU A 261 10.33 20.56 4.79
N THR A 262 11.40 19.89 5.24
CA THR A 262 12.73 19.92 4.60
C THR A 262 13.37 18.53 4.69
N PRO A 263 12.85 17.54 3.93
CA PRO A 263 13.37 16.17 3.98
C PRO A 263 14.84 16.05 3.54
N ASP A 264 15.31 16.99 2.71
CA ASP A 264 16.66 17.03 2.17
C ASP A 264 17.71 17.62 3.14
N ASP A 265 17.30 17.99 4.36
CA ASP A 265 18.17 18.59 5.36
C ASP A 265 19.18 17.56 5.96
N PRO A 266 20.50 17.77 5.83
CA PRO A 266 21.49 16.90 6.44
C PRO A 266 21.42 16.84 7.98
N GLU A 267 20.97 17.92 8.63
CA GLU A 267 20.82 17.97 10.09
C GLU A 267 19.66 17.09 10.56
N LEU A 268 18.58 17.01 9.78
CA LEU A 268 17.50 16.04 9.98
C LEU A 268 18.05 14.61 9.90
N ALA A 269 18.83 14.28 8.87
CA ALA A 269 19.43 12.95 8.72
C ALA A 269 20.31 12.57 9.92
N ALA A 270 21.15 13.51 10.41
CA ALA A 270 21.96 13.32 11.60
C ALA A 270 21.11 13.10 12.86
N THR A 271 20.05 13.88 13.02
CA THR A 271 19.14 13.80 14.17
C THR A 271 18.34 12.50 14.19
N VAL A 272 17.77 12.09 13.05
CA VAL A 272 17.06 10.79 12.93
C VAL A 272 17.97 9.64 13.31
N ARG A 273 19.22 9.63 12.83
CA ARG A 273 20.21 8.58 13.17
C ARG A 273 20.54 8.56 14.66
N ARG A 274 20.68 9.73 15.28
CA ARG A 274 20.98 9.84 16.71
C ARG A 274 19.83 9.28 17.55
N LEU A 275 18.60 9.66 17.22
CA LEU A 275 17.41 9.31 18.01
C LEU A 275 16.81 7.94 17.67
N GLU A 276 17.27 7.27 16.61
CA GLU A 276 16.71 5.99 16.16
C GLU A 276 16.69 4.93 17.28
N ASN A 277 17.74 4.85 18.10
CA ASN A 277 17.81 3.91 19.21
C ASN A 277 16.82 4.24 20.33
N GLU A 278 16.56 5.52 20.59
CA GLU A 278 15.58 5.96 21.60
C GLU A 278 14.14 5.68 21.14
N VAL A 279 13.88 5.78 19.83
CA VAL A 279 12.56 5.44 19.25
C VAL A 279 12.36 3.93 19.17
N GLY A 280 13.42 3.17 18.89
CA GLY A 280 13.41 1.72 18.81
C GLY A 280 12.48 1.14 17.73
N PRO A 281 12.60 1.54 16.43
CA PRO A 281 11.71 1.06 15.37
C PRO A 281 11.75 -0.46 15.17
N ASP A 282 12.88 -1.10 15.51
CA ASP A 282 13.10 -2.55 15.35
C ASP A 282 12.74 -3.37 16.59
N THR A 283 12.46 -2.71 17.72
CA THR A 283 12.06 -3.42 18.96
C THR A 283 10.71 -4.11 18.80
N PRO A 284 10.41 -5.21 19.51
CA PRO A 284 9.07 -5.80 19.50
C PRO A 284 7.98 -4.76 19.81
N LEU A 285 6.81 -4.88 19.18
CA LEU A 285 5.65 -4.07 19.58
C LEU A 285 5.18 -4.55 20.98
N PRO A 286 4.60 -3.66 21.80
CA PRO A 286 3.94 -4.08 23.03
C PRO A 286 2.99 -5.26 22.82
N GLU A 287 2.86 -6.12 23.83
CA GLU A 287 1.84 -7.17 23.83
C GLU A 287 0.44 -6.54 23.86
N LEU A 288 -0.54 -7.28 23.35
CA LEU A 288 -1.94 -6.90 23.49
C LEU A 288 -2.32 -7.01 24.97
N GLU A 289 -3.11 -6.05 25.48
CA GLU A 289 -3.61 -6.09 26.85
C GLU A 289 -4.40 -7.37 27.19
N LYS A 290 -5.03 -7.99 26.18
CA LYS A 290 -5.74 -9.27 26.31
C LYS A 290 -5.67 -10.09 25.02
N PRO A 291 -6.02 -11.39 25.06
CA PRO A 291 -6.11 -12.22 23.87
C PRO A 291 -7.07 -11.67 22.80
N THR A 292 -6.74 -11.91 21.52
CA THR A 292 -7.48 -11.40 20.36
C THR A 292 -8.97 -11.78 20.39
N ASP A 293 -9.32 -12.99 20.80
CA ASP A 293 -10.69 -13.49 20.92
C ASP A 293 -11.52 -12.79 22.03
N GLN A 294 -10.87 -12.10 22.96
CA GLN A 294 -11.52 -11.38 24.06
C GLN A 294 -11.81 -9.90 23.76
N TYR A 295 -11.43 -9.41 22.58
CA TYR A 295 -11.85 -8.10 22.09
C TYR A 295 -13.27 -8.19 21.49
N GLY A 296 -14.14 -7.23 21.82
CA GLY A 296 -15.47 -7.13 21.22
C GLY A 296 -15.42 -6.80 19.73
N SER A 297 -16.57 -6.81 19.05
CA SER A 297 -16.69 -6.44 17.63
C SER A 297 -16.51 -4.94 17.35
N GLY A 298 -16.46 -4.10 18.39
CA GLY A 298 -16.22 -2.67 18.28
C GLY A 298 -14.75 -2.32 18.05
N GLY A 299 -14.50 -1.11 17.57
CA GLY A 299 -13.15 -0.55 17.52
C GLY A 299 -12.51 -0.56 18.91
N GLN A 300 -11.18 -0.60 18.95
CA GLN A 300 -10.40 -0.49 20.18
C GLN A 300 -9.84 0.93 20.33
N GLU A 301 -9.82 1.47 21.54
CA GLU A 301 -9.18 2.76 21.87
C GLU A 301 -7.97 2.52 22.78
N GLY A 302 -6.91 3.32 22.62
CA GLY A 302 -5.83 3.43 23.60
C GLY A 302 -4.99 2.17 23.83
N GLU A 303 -5.05 1.19 22.93
CA GLU A 303 -4.23 -0.01 23.01
C GLU A 303 -2.77 0.34 22.72
N ALA A 304 -1.90 0.18 23.72
CA ALA A 304 -0.51 0.60 23.66
C ALA A 304 0.26 -0.01 22.48
N ARG A 305 -0.08 -1.24 22.07
CA ARG A 305 0.49 -1.90 20.89
C ARG A 305 0.29 -1.08 19.62
N PHE A 306 -0.93 -0.60 19.38
CA PHE A 306 -1.24 0.12 18.13
C PHE A 306 -0.76 1.56 18.17
N ASP A 307 -0.83 2.22 19.32
CA ASP A 307 -0.27 3.55 19.50
C ASP A 307 1.25 3.57 19.26
N ALA A 308 1.96 2.53 19.72
CA ALA A 308 3.38 2.33 19.43
C ALA A 308 3.63 2.04 17.94
N ALA A 309 2.74 1.27 17.28
CA ALA A 309 2.83 1.02 15.86
C ALA A 309 2.69 2.31 15.02
N LEU A 310 1.70 3.15 15.32
CA LEU A 310 1.49 4.43 14.62
C LEU A 310 2.67 5.38 14.81
N ARG A 311 3.20 5.48 16.04
CA ARG A 311 4.42 6.25 16.32
C ARG A 311 5.62 5.73 15.52
N ARG A 312 5.84 4.41 15.47
CA ARG A 312 6.94 3.83 14.67
C ARG A 312 6.75 4.04 13.17
N ALA A 313 5.52 3.96 12.67
CA ALA A 313 5.19 4.28 11.29
C ALA A 313 5.56 5.74 10.95
N ALA A 314 5.19 6.70 11.82
CA ALA A 314 5.55 8.10 11.66
C ALA A 314 7.07 8.33 11.59
N PHE A 315 7.83 7.66 12.47
CA PHE A 315 9.30 7.69 12.45
C PHE A 315 9.88 7.10 11.16
N LEU A 316 9.42 5.91 10.76
CA LEU A 316 9.89 5.23 9.56
C LEU A 316 9.57 6.04 8.29
N ARG A 317 8.40 6.71 8.25
CA ARG A 317 8.04 7.66 7.18
C ARG A 317 8.99 8.86 7.15
N ALA A 318 9.32 9.44 8.30
CA ALA A 318 10.27 10.56 8.39
C ALA A 318 11.68 10.16 7.92
N LYS A 319 12.17 9.01 8.39
CA LYS A 319 13.46 8.42 7.96
C LYS A 319 13.47 8.15 6.46
N LEU A 320 12.39 7.58 5.92
CA LEU A 320 12.23 7.29 4.50
C LEU A 320 12.31 8.54 3.62
N ARG A 321 11.56 9.59 3.98
CA ARG A 321 11.64 10.88 3.30
C ARG A 321 13.06 11.45 3.31
N SER A 322 13.75 11.39 4.44
CA SER A 322 15.12 11.88 4.56
C SER A 322 16.13 11.08 3.74
N VAL A 323 16.07 9.74 3.78
CA VAL A 323 16.96 8.86 3.01
C VAL A 323 16.79 9.09 1.51
N GLN A 324 15.55 9.27 1.04
CA GLN A 324 15.26 9.49 -0.38
C GLN A 324 15.65 10.90 -0.87
N ALA A 325 15.44 11.93 -0.05
CA ALA A 325 15.70 13.32 -0.43
C ALA A 325 17.17 13.71 -0.31
N ALA A 326 17.90 13.17 0.67
CA ALA A 326 19.31 13.47 0.92
C ALA A 326 20.19 12.20 1.06
N PRO A 327 20.27 11.33 0.04
CA PRO A 327 21.01 10.06 0.15
C PRO A 327 22.48 10.23 0.53
N ALA A 328 23.11 11.37 0.18
CA ALA A 328 24.50 11.67 0.54
C ALA A 328 24.71 11.96 2.04
N ALA A 329 23.66 12.32 2.78
CA ALA A 329 23.71 12.53 4.23
C ALA A 329 23.60 11.21 5.03
N TRP A 330 23.35 10.10 4.34
CA TRP A 330 23.16 8.78 4.91
C TRP A 330 24.30 7.82 4.55
N PRO A 331 24.57 6.79 5.38
CA PRO A 331 25.43 5.67 4.99
C PRO A 331 24.96 5.01 3.68
N GLY A 332 25.89 4.48 2.89
CA GLY A 332 25.58 3.92 1.57
C GLY A 332 24.60 2.72 1.57
N ASP A 333 24.45 2.06 2.71
CA ASP A 333 23.52 0.94 2.94
C ASP A 333 22.21 1.35 3.63
N ALA A 334 22.00 2.64 3.91
CA ALA A 334 20.84 3.13 4.65
C ALA A 334 19.50 2.81 3.98
N LEU A 335 19.43 2.89 2.65
CA LEU A 335 18.21 2.58 1.91
C LEU A 335 17.86 1.07 1.96
N PRO A 336 18.75 0.13 1.63
CA PRO A 336 18.53 -1.29 1.87
C PRO A 336 18.18 -1.62 3.33
N ALA A 337 18.87 -1.00 4.30
CA ALA A 337 18.59 -1.21 5.73
C ALA A 337 17.17 -0.76 6.08
N LEU A 338 16.75 0.42 5.62
CA LEU A 338 15.41 0.95 5.85
C LEU A 338 14.31 0.09 5.20
N VAL A 339 14.52 -0.39 3.97
CA VAL A 339 13.57 -1.30 3.30
C VAL A 339 13.37 -2.58 4.12
N ARG A 340 14.46 -3.12 4.71
CA ARG A 340 14.37 -4.25 5.63
C ARG A 340 13.60 -3.91 6.91
N GLN A 341 13.88 -2.75 7.52
CA GLN A 341 13.15 -2.30 8.72
C GLN A 341 11.65 -2.15 8.44
N LEU A 342 11.27 -1.57 7.30
CA LEU A 342 9.88 -1.44 6.85
C LEU A 342 9.21 -2.80 6.66
N THR A 343 9.92 -3.75 6.05
CA THR A 343 9.42 -5.12 5.84
C THR A 343 9.19 -5.84 7.17
N GLN A 344 10.15 -5.75 8.10
CA GLN A 344 10.04 -6.32 9.45
C GLN A 344 8.94 -5.64 10.28
N PHE A 345 8.76 -4.33 10.11
CA PHE A 345 7.65 -3.60 10.73
C PHE A 345 6.31 -4.12 10.21
N ARG A 346 6.18 -4.32 8.88
CA ARG A 346 4.95 -4.89 8.30
C ARG A 346 4.67 -6.32 8.77
N GLN A 347 5.69 -7.16 8.88
CA GLN A 347 5.53 -8.53 9.42
C GLN A 347 4.93 -8.49 10.84
N ARG A 348 5.45 -7.63 11.72
CA ARG A 348 4.93 -7.45 13.09
C ARG A 348 3.49 -6.94 13.13
N LEU A 349 3.07 -6.13 12.15
CA LEU A 349 1.67 -5.70 12.02
C LEU A 349 0.79 -6.84 11.50
N ALA A 350 1.26 -7.64 10.54
CA ALA A 350 0.51 -8.74 9.95
C ALA A 350 0.22 -9.88 10.93
N GLU A 351 1.14 -10.16 11.87
CA GLU A 351 0.91 -11.10 12.99
C GLU A 351 -0.28 -10.70 13.86
N ALA A 352 -0.60 -9.41 13.89
CA ALA A 352 -1.73 -8.84 14.59
C ALA A 352 -2.74 -8.24 13.60
N ALA A 353 -3.02 -8.90 12.47
CA ALA A 353 -4.07 -8.48 11.56
C ALA A 353 -5.41 -9.14 11.92
N ASP A 354 -6.31 -8.37 12.53
CA ASP A 354 -7.71 -8.72 12.75
C ASP A 354 -8.59 -7.59 12.20
N HIS A 355 -9.67 -7.95 11.50
CA HIS A 355 -10.63 -6.99 10.92
C HIS A 355 -11.16 -5.96 11.93
N ARG A 356 -11.23 -6.31 13.23
CA ARG A 356 -11.64 -5.41 14.32
C ARG A 356 -10.69 -4.22 14.52
N TRP A 357 -9.46 -4.31 14.00
CA TRP A 357 -8.44 -3.29 14.14
C TRP A 357 -8.25 -2.44 12.87
N TYR A 358 -9.20 -2.50 11.93
CA TYR A 358 -9.23 -1.60 10.75
C TYR A 358 -9.06 -0.11 11.08
N PRO A 359 -9.52 0.42 12.23
CA PRO A 359 -9.19 1.79 12.61
C PRO A 359 -7.66 2.06 12.67
N TYR A 360 -6.84 1.08 13.02
CA TYR A 360 -5.39 1.21 13.08
C TYR A 360 -4.68 0.86 11.76
N ALA A 361 -5.42 0.54 10.70
CA ALA A 361 -4.86 0.33 9.38
C ALA A 361 -4.18 1.61 8.87
N LEU A 362 -3.04 1.46 8.22
CA LEU A 362 -2.23 2.59 7.75
C LEU A 362 -2.83 3.25 6.50
N ASP A 363 -3.50 2.50 5.61
CA ASP A 363 -3.87 3.02 4.28
C ASP A 363 -5.06 3.98 4.26
N TYR A 364 -5.90 3.97 5.30
CA TYR A 364 -7.11 4.80 5.33
C TYR A 364 -7.07 5.86 6.43
N TYR A 365 -7.23 5.45 7.70
CA TYR A 365 -7.34 6.42 8.78
C TYR A 365 -6.01 7.02 9.25
N ASN A 366 -4.89 6.37 8.90
CA ASN A 366 -3.57 6.75 9.37
C ASN A 366 -2.60 6.95 8.20
N GLU A 367 -3.12 7.27 7.00
CA GLU A 367 -2.30 7.55 5.82
C GLU A 367 -1.19 8.59 6.08
N PRO A 368 -1.41 9.66 6.88
CA PRO A 368 -0.38 10.66 7.11
C PRO A 368 0.91 10.10 7.75
N VAL A 369 0.81 9.00 8.48
CA VAL A 369 1.95 8.28 9.08
C VAL A 369 2.33 7.01 8.33
N ASN A 370 1.62 6.64 7.26
CA ASN A 370 1.91 5.46 6.45
C ASN A 370 3.26 5.63 5.73
N PRO A 371 4.32 4.84 6.04
CA PRO A 371 5.61 4.97 5.37
C PRO A 371 5.52 4.71 3.86
N TRP A 372 4.69 3.75 3.44
CA TRP A 372 4.58 3.37 2.03
C TRP A 372 3.98 4.49 1.16
N GLY A 373 3.08 5.31 1.72
CA GLY A 373 2.57 6.51 1.06
C GLY A 373 3.62 7.60 0.79
N ALA A 374 4.86 7.46 1.31
CA ALA A 374 5.97 8.40 1.06
C ALA A 374 7.01 7.87 0.06
N LEU A 375 6.79 6.70 -0.56
CA LEU A 375 7.71 6.14 -1.55
C LEU A 375 7.76 7.03 -2.81
N THR A 376 8.96 7.24 -3.34
CA THR A 376 9.17 7.93 -4.63
C THR A 376 9.75 6.93 -5.62
N ALA A 377 9.22 6.92 -6.84
CA ALA A 377 9.61 5.98 -7.87
C ALA A 377 11.05 6.21 -8.39
N THR A 378 12.02 5.65 -7.68
CA THR A 378 13.45 5.72 -8.03
C THR A 378 14.03 4.32 -8.19
N GLU A 379 14.94 4.16 -9.16
CA GLU A 379 15.55 2.86 -9.43
C GLU A 379 16.33 2.29 -8.22
N PRO A 380 17.10 3.06 -7.43
CA PRO A 380 17.77 2.53 -6.25
C PRO A 380 16.81 1.96 -5.20
N LEU A 381 15.67 2.62 -4.96
CA LEU A 381 14.63 2.13 -4.06
C LEU A 381 14.05 0.81 -4.56
N TRP A 382 13.69 0.73 -5.84
CA TRP A 382 13.12 -0.49 -6.41
C TRP A 382 14.08 -1.66 -6.40
N GLN A 383 15.38 -1.43 -6.63
CA GLN A 383 16.38 -2.49 -6.48
C GLN A 383 16.48 -2.98 -5.02
N ALA A 384 16.46 -2.06 -4.04
CA ALA A 384 16.48 -2.42 -2.62
C ALA A 384 15.22 -3.22 -2.23
N VAL A 385 14.03 -2.79 -2.68
CA VAL A 385 12.76 -3.49 -2.43
C VAL A 385 12.77 -4.87 -3.07
N LEU A 386 13.15 -5.01 -4.35
CA LEU A 386 13.22 -6.31 -5.01
C LEU A 386 14.20 -7.27 -4.32
N ALA A 387 15.35 -6.77 -3.87
CA ALA A 387 16.33 -7.58 -3.14
C ALA A 387 15.78 -8.06 -1.79
N GLU A 388 15.05 -7.22 -1.06
CA GLU A 388 14.42 -7.63 0.21
C GLU A 388 13.26 -8.60 0.00
N LEU A 389 12.37 -8.34 -0.97
CA LEU A 389 11.28 -9.26 -1.31
C LEU A 389 11.79 -10.64 -1.73
N ASP A 390 12.94 -10.71 -2.40
CA ASP A 390 13.53 -11.98 -2.81
C ASP A 390 14.16 -12.77 -1.65
N ARG A 391 14.51 -12.08 -0.56
CA ARG A 391 15.04 -12.67 0.67
C ARG A 391 13.96 -13.28 1.55
N LEU A 392 12.69 -12.90 1.36
CA LEU A 392 11.58 -13.35 2.18
C LEU A 392 11.30 -14.85 2.01
N PRO A 393 11.01 -15.57 3.11
CA PRO A 393 10.57 -16.97 3.05
C PRO A 393 9.30 -17.15 2.19
N PRO A 394 9.12 -18.28 1.47
CA PRO A 394 7.94 -18.54 0.63
C PRO A 394 6.60 -18.54 1.38
N ASP A 395 6.62 -18.82 2.68
CA ASP A 395 5.48 -18.84 3.60
C ASP A 395 5.17 -17.47 4.23
N THR A 396 5.91 -16.42 3.84
CA THR A 396 5.62 -15.05 4.30
C THR A 396 4.19 -14.64 3.91
N PRO A 397 3.38 -14.11 4.85
CA PRO A 397 1.99 -13.73 4.56
C PRO A 397 1.86 -12.69 3.45
N CYS A 398 0.85 -12.87 2.57
CA CYS A 398 0.58 -11.94 1.46
C CYS A 398 0.44 -10.46 1.85
N PRO A 399 -0.13 -10.09 3.02
CA PRO A 399 -0.19 -8.69 3.45
C PRO A 399 1.17 -8.00 3.58
N VAL A 400 2.28 -8.75 3.72
CA VAL A 400 3.64 -8.20 3.75
C VAL A 400 4.07 -7.74 2.36
N PHE A 401 3.72 -8.50 1.32
CA PHE A 401 4.01 -8.15 -0.07
C PHE A 401 3.07 -7.05 -0.59
N ALA A 402 1.80 -7.08 -0.18
CA ALA A 402 0.76 -6.18 -0.68
C ALA A 402 1.14 -4.70 -0.53
N GLU A 403 1.65 -4.29 0.63
CA GLU A 403 2.06 -2.89 0.90
C GLU A 403 3.11 -2.39 -0.11
N TRP A 404 4.08 -3.25 -0.45
CA TRP A 404 5.09 -2.90 -1.43
C TRP A 404 4.51 -2.78 -2.83
N PHE A 405 3.54 -3.59 -3.21
CA PHE A 405 2.97 -3.57 -4.55
C PHE A 405 1.92 -2.48 -4.74
N GLU A 406 1.11 -2.18 -3.73
CA GLU A 406 0.03 -1.18 -3.79
C GLU A 406 0.57 0.26 -3.87
N HIS A 407 1.63 0.56 -3.12
CA HIS A 407 2.18 1.92 -3.01
C HIS A 407 3.37 2.18 -3.95
N SER A 408 3.73 1.21 -4.81
CA SER A 408 4.83 1.37 -5.76
C SER A 408 4.37 1.75 -7.15
N ALA A 409 5.31 2.26 -7.96
CA ALA A 409 5.03 2.55 -9.36
C ALA A 409 4.63 1.27 -10.12
N PRO A 410 3.76 1.41 -11.15
CA PRO A 410 3.46 0.31 -12.07
C PRO A 410 4.77 -0.29 -12.62
N GLY A 411 4.94 -1.59 -12.46
CA GLY A 411 6.11 -2.34 -12.91
C GLY A 411 6.90 -3.05 -11.82
N LEU A 412 6.85 -2.60 -10.56
CA LEU A 412 7.59 -3.29 -9.47
C LEU A 412 7.13 -4.74 -9.32
N THR A 413 5.81 -4.96 -9.27
CA THR A 413 5.21 -6.29 -9.18
C THR A 413 5.61 -7.14 -10.38
N SER A 414 5.53 -6.60 -11.60
CA SER A 414 6.00 -7.29 -12.81
C SER A 414 7.50 -7.59 -12.80
N ARG A 415 8.37 -6.71 -12.27
CA ARG A 415 9.80 -6.97 -12.12
C ARG A 415 10.06 -8.14 -11.15
N TYR A 416 9.39 -8.12 -10.00
CA TYR A 416 9.48 -9.18 -9.00
C TYR A 416 9.06 -10.52 -9.58
N VAL A 417 7.86 -10.58 -10.15
CA VAL A 417 7.34 -11.82 -10.74
C VAL A 417 8.26 -12.33 -11.85
N LEU A 418 8.70 -11.45 -12.77
CA LEU A 418 9.61 -11.82 -13.84
C LEU A 418 10.91 -12.44 -13.32
N ALA A 419 11.50 -11.86 -12.26
CA ALA A 419 12.73 -12.36 -11.65
C ALA A 419 12.54 -13.74 -11.00
N ARG A 420 11.44 -13.93 -10.26
CA ARG A 420 11.10 -15.22 -9.62
C ARG A 420 10.86 -16.32 -10.66
N VAL A 421 9.99 -16.03 -11.62
CA VAL A 421 9.61 -16.97 -12.68
C VAL A 421 10.81 -17.32 -13.57
N SER A 422 11.68 -16.34 -13.89
CA SER A 422 12.91 -16.60 -14.65
C SER A 422 13.92 -17.46 -13.90
N ALA A 423 13.89 -17.45 -12.58
CA ALA A 423 14.75 -18.25 -11.72
C ALA A 423 14.13 -19.62 -11.34
N GLY A 424 12.96 -19.98 -11.88
CA GLY A 424 12.24 -21.21 -11.51
C GLY A 424 11.76 -21.23 -10.06
N ARG A 425 11.58 -20.05 -9.44
CA ARG A 425 11.15 -19.92 -8.05
C ARG A 425 9.65 -19.62 -7.98
N PRO A 426 8.94 -20.11 -6.94
CA PRO A 426 7.53 -19.81 -6.75
C PRO A 426 7.32 -18.31 -6.56
N VAL A 427 6.18 -17.84 -7.04
CA VAL A 427 5.71 -16.46 -6.92
C VAL A 427 4.71 -16.42 -5.78
N ALA A 428 5.08 -15.82 -4.66
CA ALA A 428 4.18 -15.60 -3.55
C ALA A 428 3.41 -14.29 -3.76
N CYS A 429 2.08 -14.34 -3.65
CA CYS A 429 1.22 -13.16 -3.41
C CYS A 429 1.35 -12.03 -4.44
N ALA A 430 1.71 -12.35 -5.69
CA ALA A 430 1.94 -11.39 -6.75
C ALA A 430 1.49 -11.94 -8.10
N ALA A 431 0.95 -11.09 -8.96
CA ALA A 431 0.70 -11.37 -10.36
C ALA A 431 1.26 -10.22 -11.22
N PRO A 432 1.75 -10.50 -12.44
CA PRO A 432 2.17 -9.43 -13.34
C PRO A 432 1.00 -8.50 -13.64
N GLU A 433 1.29 -7.23 -13.81
CA GLU A 433 0.31 -6.22 -14.21
C GLU A 433 0.01 -6.35 -15.71
N TRP A 434 -0.71 -7.41 -16.08
CA TRP A 434 -0.92 -7.80 -17.48
C TRP A 434 -1.47 -6.67 -18.35
N THR A 435 -2.50 -5.96 -17.87
CA THR A 435 -3.10 -4.83 -18.59
C THR A 435 -2.07 -3.74 -18.89
N TRP A 436 -1.23 -3.38 -17.92
CA TRP A 436 -0.19 -2.37 -18.08
C TRP A 436 0.89 -2.80 -19.09
N LEU A 437 1.34 -4.06 -19.00
CA LEU A 437 2.30 -4.65 -19.93
C LEU A 437 1.75 -4.70 -21.37
N GLN A 438 0.50 -5.14 -21.54
CA GLN A 438 -0.18 -5.23 -22.83
C GLN A 438 -0.33 -3.86 -23.48
N ASP A 439 -0.82 -2.87 -22.72
CA ASP A 439 -1.00 -1.49 -23.18
C ASP A 439 0.33 -0.86 -23.58
N GLY A 440 1.40 -1.10 -22.81
CA GLY A 440 2.75 -0.66 -23.17
C GLY A 440 2.87 0.87 -23.34
N ARG A 441 2.09 1.65 -22.59
CA ARG A 441 2.07 3.13 -22.69
C ARG A 441 3.41 3.75 -22.31
N THR A 442 4.13 3.15 -21.36
CA THR A 442 5.47 3.59 -20.93
C THR A 442 6.59 2.78 -21.59
N ALA A 443 7.80 3.34 -21.66
CA ALA A 443 8.98 2.62 -22.17
C ALA A 443 9.32 1.40 -21.31
N GLU A 444 9.11 1.51 -20.00
CA GLU A 444 9.30 0.43 -19.05
C GLU A 444 8.34 -0.73 -19.29
N ALA A 445 7.04 -0.46 -19.45
CA ALA A 445 6.04 -1.49 -19.75
C ALA A 445 6.42 -2.29 -21.01
N ARG A 446 6.87 -1.59 -22.08
CA ARG A 446 7.33 -2.24 -23.31
C ARG A 446 8.57 -3.09 -23.09
N THR A 447 9.53 -2.62 -22.29
CA THR A 447 10.76 -3.35 -21.96
C THR A 447 10.45 -4.62 -21.16
N LEU A 448 9.63 -4.51 -20.11
CA LEU A 448 9.23 -5.66 -19.31
C LEU A 448 8.39 -6.65 -20.11
N ARG A 449 7.44 -6.17 -20.92
CA ARG A 449 6.66 -7.02 -21.84
C ARG A 449 7.58 -7.85 -22.73
N ASN A 450 8.59 -7.23 -23.36
CA ASN A 450 9.50 -7.95 -24.25
C ASN A 450 10.30 -9.03 -23.50
N ARG A 451 10.64 -8.80 -22.23
CA ARG A 451 11.28 -9.82 -21.38
C ARG A 451 10.32 -10.97 -21.04
N TYR A 452 9.04 -10.69 -20.80
CA TYR A 452 8.01 -11.72 -20.63
C TYR A 452 7.79 -12.52 -21.92
N ILE A 453 7.81 -11.88 -23.09
CA ILE A 453 7.75 -12.56 -24.40
C ILE A 453 8.95 -13.51 -24.54
N ALA A 454 10.17 -13.03 -24.31
CA ALA A 454 11.37 -13.86 -24.37
C ALA A 454 11.34 -15.01 -23.34
N LEU A 455 10.77 -14.77 -22.16
CA LEU A 455 10.55 -15.83 -21.17
C LEU A 455 9.54 -16.88 -21.67
N SER A 456 8.48 -16.46 -22.37
CA SER A 456 7.50 -17.40 -22.95
C SER A 456 8.08 -18.31 -24.03
N ASP A 457 9.18 -17.91 -24.67
CA ASP A 457 9.86 -18.69 -25.70
C ASP A 457 10.69 -19.85 -25.16
N ARG A 458 11.12 -19.74 -23.91
CA ARG A 458 11.91 -20.75 -23.19
C ARG A 458 11.13 -21.51 -22.12
N ALA A 459 9.97 -21.00 -21.73
CA ALA A 459 9.09 -21.66 -20.78
C ALA A 459 8.42 -22.87 -21.45
N GLU A 460 8.06 -23.87 -20.66
CA GLU A 460 7.31 -25.04 -21.10
C GLU A 460 6.02 -25.18 -20.29
N GLY A 461 5.11 -26.01 -20.79
CA GLY A 461 3.98 -26.46 -20.00
C GLY A 461 3.06 -25.36 -19.47
N GLY A 462 2.58 -25.54 -18.24
CA GLY A 462 1.68 -24.59 -17.56
C GLY A 462 2.26 -23.19 -17.40
N GLN A 463 3.58 -23.07 -17.24
CA GLN A 463 4.25 -21.77 -17.15
C GLN A 463 4.21 -21.02 -18.48
N ARG A 464 4.53 -21.70 -19.60
CA ARG A 464 4.40 -21.12 -20.94
C ARG A 464 2.98 -20.65 -21.18
N GLU A 465 2.02 -21.46 -20.76
CA GLU A 465 0.63 -21.17 -20.96
C GLU A 465 0.16 -19.95 -20.17
N TRP A 466 0.49 -19.88 -18.88
CA TRP A 466 0.22 -18.71 -18.05
C TRP A 466 0.79 -17.41 -18.64
N LEU A 467 1.99 -17.47 -19.22
CA LEU A 467 2.61 -16.32 -19.90
C LEU A 467 1.84 -15.91 -21.17
N ILE A 468 1.46 -16.87 -22.02
CA ILE A 468 0.73 -16.59 -23.26
C ILE A 468 -0.65 -16.01 -22.94
N ALA A 469 -1.40 -16.63 -22.02
CA ALA A 469 -2.70 -16.17 -21.58
C ALA A 469 -2.63 -14.74 -21.01
N GLY A 470 -1.66 -14.48 -20.12
CA GLY A 470 -1.42 -13.14 -19.56
C GLY A 470 -1.06 -12.09 -20.59
N LEU A 471 -0.23 -12.41 -21.58
CA LEU A 471 0.19 -11.46 -22.64
C LEU A 471 -0.90 -11.17 -23.67
N THR A 472 -1.94 -12.00 -23.78
CA THR A 472 -2.92 -11.94 -24.88
C THR A 472 -4.36 -11.73 -24.41
N GLY A 473 -4.57 -11.45 -23.12
CA GLY A 473 -5.92 -11.31 -22.56
C GLY A 473 -6.71 -12.61 -22.69
N ASN A 474 -6.10 -13.73 -22.31
CA ASN A 474 -6.59 -15.09 -22.56
C ASN A 474 -6.83 -15.38 -24.05
N GLY A 475 -5.95 -14.89 -24.93
CA GLY A 475 -5.99 -15.15 -26.37
C GLY A 475 -7.00 -14.28 -27.13
N ASN A 476 -7.96 -13.65 -26.44
CA ASN A 476 -9.00 -12.83 -27.07
C ASN A 476 -8.40 -11.66 -27.86
N ASP A 477 -7.32 -11.05 -27.35
CA ASP A 477 -6.68 -9.92 -28.02
C ASP A 477 -6.02 -10.35 -29.35
N CYS A 478 -5.70 -11.63 -29.51
CA CYS A 478 -5.17 -12.18 -30.76
C CYS A 478 -6.19 -12.26 -31.88
N PHE A 479 -7.48 -12.04 -31.64
CA PHE A 479 -8.51 -12.10 -32.69
C PHE A 479 -9.34 -10.83 -32.79
N ASP A 480 -9.00 -9.80 -32.00
CA ASP A 480 -9.57 -8.46 -32.11
C ASP A 480 -8.80 -7.64 -33.18
N PRO A 481 -9.42 -7.34 -34.35
CA PRO A 481 -8.75 -6.61 -35.42
C PRO A 481 -8.33 -5.20 -35.02
N ALA A 482 -9.07 -4.54 -34.12
CA ALA A 482 -8.75 -3.19 -33.66
C ALA A 482 -7.49 -3.22 -32.78
N LYS A 483 -7.37 -4.20 -31.87
CA LYS A 483 -6.17 -4.39 -31.04
C LYS A 483 -4.96 -4.80 -31.87
N GLN A 484 -5.10 -5.74 -32.81
CA GLN A 484 -3.99 -6.15 -33.68
C GLN A 484 -3.49 -5.02 -34.59
N LYS A 485 -4.40 -4.17 -35.08
CA LYS A 485 -4.06 -3.02 -35.92
C LYS A 485 -3.27 -1.96 -35.14
N THR A 486 -3.64 -1.74 -33.88
CA THR A 486 -3.03 -0.72 -33.01
C THR A 486 -1.75 -1.23 -32.31
N ARG A 487 -1.60 -2.54 -32.10
CA ARG A 487 -0.48 -3.16 -31.37
C ARG A 487 0.30 -4.14 -32.25
N ALA A 488 1.31 -3.65 -32.97
CA ALA A 488 2.11 -4.47 -33.89
C ALA A 488 2.79 -5.69 -33.21
N TRP A 489 3.31 -5.52 -32.00
CA TRP A 489 3.95 -6.59 -31.23
C TRP A 489 3.00 -7.76 -30.95
N LEU A 490 1.71 -7.47 -30.70
CA LEU A 490 0.70 -8.46 -30.36
C LEU A 490 0.42 -9.32 -31.59
N ARG A 491 0.24 -8.71 -32.77
CA ARG A 491 0.07 -9.43 -34.03
C ARG A 491 1.23 -10.39 -34.28
N ASP A 492 2.47 -9.94 -34.10
CA ASP A 492 3.66 -10.78 -34.32
C ASP A 492 3.76 -11.91 -33.29
N PHE A 493 3.42 -11.62 -32.03
CA PHE A 493 3.34 -12.60 -30.95
C PHE A 493 2.29 -13.68 -31.22
N CYS A 494 1.06 -13.27 -31.58
CA CYS A 494 -0.07 -14.15 -31.86
C CYS A 494 0.19 -15.07 -33.05
N ARG A 495 0.71 -14.53 -34.17
CA ARG A 495 0.96 -15.30 -35.41
C ARG A 495 1.81 -16.56 -35.21
N THR A 496 2.65 -16.57 -34.18
CA THR A 496 3.59 -17.66 -33.88
C THR A 496 3.15 -18.56 -32.73
N ARG A 497 2.10 -18.20 -31.99
CA ARG A 497 1.70 -18.89 -30.74
C ARG A 497 0.22 -19.24 -30.65
N ILE A 498 -0.64 -18.66 -31.48
CA ILE A 498 -2.08 -18.89 -31.47
C ILE A 498 -2.60 -18.82 -32.91
N SER A 499 -3.00 -19.96 -33.48
CA SER A 499 -3.49 -20.04 -34.87
C SER A 499 -5.00 -19.88 -34.99
N GLU A 500 -5.75 -20.26 -33.96
CA GLU A 500 -7.21 -20.23 -33.92
C GLU A 500 -7.67 -19.63 -32.58
N PRO A 501 -8.86 -18.98 -32.54
CA PRO A 501 -9.44 -18.54 -31.27
C PRO A 501 -9.66 -19.73 -30.35
N GLN A 502 -9.68 -19.47 -29.04
CA GLN A 502 -10.03 -20.51 -28.07
C GLN A 502 -11.44 -21.04 -28.35
N GLU A 503 -12.39 -20.13 -28.54
CA GLU A 503 -13.77 -20.42 -28.87
C GLU A 503 -13.94 -20.61 -30.38
N VAL A 504 -14.33 -21.82 -30.79
CA VAL A 504 -14.43 -22.23 -32.21
C VAL A 504 -15.76 -22.91 -32.51
N GLY A 505 -16.34 -22.60 -33.68
CA GLY A 505 -17.55 -23.25 -34.14
C GLY A 505 -17.37 -24.77 -34.34
N PRO A 506 -18.44 -25.57 -34.21
CA PRO A 506 -18.40 -27.03 -34.40
C PRO A 506 -18.03 -27.47 -35.83
N VAL A 507 -18.11 -26.54 -36.78
CA VAL A 507 -17.59 -26.70 -38.14
C VAL A 507 -16.53 -25.64 -38.36
N LEU A 508 -15.32 -26.07 -38.69
CA LEU A 508 -14.19 -25.22 -39.07
C LEU A 508 -14.41 -24.55 -40.45
N LYS A 509 -15.57 -23.91 -40.68
CA LYS A 509 -15.98 -23.32 -41.98
C LYS A 509 -15.01 -22.26 -42.49
N HIS A 510 -14.18 -21.71 -41.61
CA HIS A 510 -13.15 -20.70 -41.94
C HIS A 510 -11.72 -21.18 -41.68
N SER A 511 -11.54 -22.43 -41.25
CA SER A 511 -10.22 -23.03 -41.08
C SER A 511 -9.93 -23.98 -42.26
N ARG A 512 -8.67 -24.06 -42.68
CA ARG A 512 -8.24 -25.02 -43.71
C ARG A 512 -8.15 -26.45 -43.16
N LEU A 513 -8.52 -26.68 -41.90
CA LEU A 513 -8.41 -27.97 -41.22
C LEU A 513 -9.78 -28.66 -41.25
N ARG A 514 -9.82 -29.92 -41.68
CA ARG A 514 -11.00 -30.76 -41.64
C ARG A 514 -10.70 -31.92 -40.71
N LEU A 515 -11.48 -32.11 -39.65
CA LEU A 515 -11.46 -33.36 -38.87
C LEU A 515 -11.92 -34.49 -39.79
N THR A 516 -10.98 -35.31 -40.27
CA THR A 516 -11.29 -36.55 -40.96
C THR A 516 -11.34 -37.71 -39.96
N GLU A 517 -11.98 -38.83 -40.32
CA GLU A 517 -11.94 -40.04 -39.48
C GLU A 517 -10.51 -40.55 -39.22
N ARG A 518 -9.52 -40.12 -40.01
CA ARG A 518 -8.12 -40.52 -39.86
C ARG A 518 -7.39 -39.83 -38.73
N GLU A 519 -7.88 -38.69 -38.26
CA GLU A 519 -7.26 -37.91 -37.17
C GLU A 519 -8.01 -38.08 -35.85
N ARG A 520 -9.24 -38.62 -35.89
CA ARG A 520 -10.17 -38.60 -34.76
C ARG A 520 -9.96 -39.78 -33.81
N TYR A 521 -9.86 -39.49 -32.53
CA TYR A 521 -9.87 -40.49 -31.47
C TYR A 521 -11.32 -40.90 -31.18
N ARG A 522 -11.52 -42.18 -30.86
CA ARG A 522 -12.83 -42.73 -30.53
C ARG A 522 -12.93 -42.98 -29.03
N ARG A 523 -14.09 -42.67 -28.46
CA ARG A 523 -14.39 -43.00 -27.07
C ARG A 523 -14.44 -44.53 -26.92
N THR A 524 -13.78 -45.05 -25.90
CA THR A 524 -13.75 -46.48 -25.57
C THR A 524 -14.16 -46.70 -24.11
N GLY A 525 -14.61 -47.91 -23.78
CA GLY A 525 -15.02 -48.25 -22.41
C GLY A 525 -13.85 -48.20 -21.42
N LEU A 526 -14.14 -47.85 -20.18
CA LEU A 526 -13.22 -47.93 -19.04
C LEU A 526 -13.74 -48.94 -18.01
N PRO A 527 -12.87 -49.54 -17.17
CA PRO A 527 -13.33 -50.26 -15.99
C PRO A 527 -14.18 -49.35 -15.10
N PRO A 528 -15.17 -49.89 -14.36
CA PRO A 528 -15.96 -49.11 -13.41
C PRO A 528 -15.06 -48.34 -12.43
N LEU A 529 -15.38 -47.08 -12.16
CA LEU A 529 -14.65 -46.27 -11.20
C LEU A 529 -14.79 -46.86 -9.78
N PRO A 530 -13.79 -46.64 -8.91
CA PRO A 530 -13.93 -46.92 -7.47
C PRO A 530 -15.14 -46.19 -6.88
N ASP A 531 -15.75 -46.77 -5.84
CA ASP A 531 -16.92 -46.17 -5.19
C ASP A 531 -16.58 -44.79 -4.61
N ARG A 532 -17.19 -43.75 -5.20
CA ARG A 532 -17.02 -42.36 -4.80
C ARG A 532 -17.53 -42.09 -3.38
N ASN A 533 -18.52 -42.84 -2.91
CA ASN A 533 -19.13 -42.66 -1.59
C ASN A 533 -18.34 -43.33 -0.45
N ARG A 534 -17.29 -44.08 -0.78
CA ARG A 534 -16.42 -44.66 0.23
C ARG A 534 -15.71 -43.53 1.01
N PRO A 535 -15.61 -43.62 2.35
CA PRO A 535 -14.92 -42.64 3.17
C PRO A 535 -13.47 -42.43 2.71
N ALA A 536 -12.99 -41.18 2.80
CA ALA A 536 -11.61 -40.85 2.51
C ALA A 536 -10.67 -41.64 3.44
N GLY A 537 -9.65 -42.28 2.87
CA GLY A 537 -8.72 -43.09 3.65
C GLY A 537 -7.80 -43.97 2.80
N THR A 538 -6.92 -44.72 3.46
CA THR A 538 -5.90 -45.57 2.82
C THR A 538 -6.49 -46.61 1.86
N ALA A 539 -7.63 -47.20 2.22
CA ALA A 539 -8.32 -48.20 1.39
C ALA A 539 -8.92 -47.60 0.10
N GLN A 540 -9.46 -46.38 0.17
CA GLN A 540 -9.96 -45.69 -1.02
C GLN A 540 -8.81 -45.29 -1.94
N ALA A 541 -7.75 -44.70 -1.39
CA ALA A 541 -6.57 -44.32 -2.15
C ALA A 541 -5.92 -45.53 -2.86
N ALA A 542 -5.86 -46.69 -2.19
CA ALA A 542 -5.36 -47.92 -2.79
C ALA A 542 -6.24 -48.41 -3.95
N ALA A 543 -7.56 -48.28 -3.83
CA ALA A 543 -8.50 -48.65 -4.90
C ALA A 543 -8.38 -47.72 -6.13
N GLU A 544 -8.22 -46.41 -5.90
CA GLU A 544 -7.99 -45.42 -6.96
C GLU A 544 -6.64 -45.62 -7.65
N GLU A 545 -5.56 -45.86 -6.89
CA GLU A 545 -4.25 -46.21 -7.46
C GLU A 545 -4.32 -47.49 -8.28
N HIS A 546 -4.99 -48.53 -7.77
CA HIS A 546 -5.16 -49.79 -8.51
C HIS A 546 -5.95 -49.60 -9.82
N TRP A 547 -7.01 -48.80 -9.79
CA TRP A 547 -7.80 -48.47 -10.99
C TRP A 547 -6.97 -47.71 -12.02
N LEU A 548 -6.21 -46.69 -11.59
CA LEU A 548 -5.30 -45.93 -12.47
C LEU A 548 -4.25 -46.85 -13.11
N LEU A 549 -3.67 -47.77 -12.33
CA LEU A 549 -2.72 -48.76 -12.84
C LEU A 549 -3.32 -49.76 -13.84
N ALA A 550 -4.63 -50.00 -13.80
CA ALA A 550 -5.31 -50.87 -14.77
C ALA A 550 -5.43 -50.22 -16.16
N LEU A 551 -5.22 -48.90 -16.27
CA LEU A 551 -5.20 -48.17 -17.53
C LEU A 551 -3.91 -48.41 -18.34
N ILE A 552 -2.86 -48.89 -17.67
CA ILE A 552 -1.52 -49.11 -18.25
C ILE A 552 -1.28 -50.60 -18.44
N PRO A 553 -0.81 -51.06 -19.62
CA PRO A 553 -0.46 -52.45 -19.86
C PRO A 553 0.50 -52.99 -18.78
N ALA A 554 0.28 -54.23 -18.32
CA ALA A 554 1.11 -54.82 -17.27
C ALA A 554 2.61 -54.92 -17.63
N ALA A 555 2.93 -55.03 -18.93
CA ALA A 555 4.29 -55.07 -19.44
C ALA A 555 5.01 -53.70 -19.44
N ASP A 556 4.27 -52.59 -19.35
CA ASP A 556 4.82 -51.23 -19.32
C ASP A 556 5.19 -50.82 -17.89
N THR A 557 6.34 -51.29 -17.43
CA THR A 557 6.83 -51.03 -16.07
C THR A 557 7.08 -49.55 -15.78
N ALA A 558 7.57 -48.80 -16.78
CA ALA A 558 7.85 -47.37 -16.65
C ALA A 558 6.56 -46.54 -16.56
N GLY A 559 5.58 -46.79 -17.43
CA GLY A 559 4.28 -46.12 -17.38
C GLY A 559 3.52 -46.44 -16.09
N ARG A 560 3.66 -47.66 -15.55
CA ARG A 560 3.07 -48.03 -14.25
C ARG A 560 3.70 -47.27 -13.10
N GLU A 561 5.02 -47.08 -13.08
CA GLU A 561 5.65 -46.30 -12.01
C GLU A 561 5.27 -44.82 -12.09
N ALA A 562 5.22 -44.24 -13.29
CA ALA A 562 4.73 -42.88 -13.49
C ALA A 562 3.27 -42.72 -13.03
N MET A 563 2.41 -43.71 -13.30
CA MET A 563 1.02 -43.70 -12.82
C MET A 563 0.93 -43.81 -11.29
N ARG A 564 1.78 -44.61 -10.63
CA ARG A 564 1.83 -44.63 -9.15
C ARG A 564 2.21 -43.28 -8.60
N GLN A 565 3.20 -42.63 -9.21
CA GLN A 565 3.61 -41.30 -8.80
C GLN A 565 2.45 -40.30 -8.91
N GLN A 566 1.71 -40.33 -10.01
CA GLN A 566 0.54 -39.46 -10.20
C GLN A 566 -0.57 -39.74 -9.17
N ALA A 567 -0.85 -41.01 -8.86
CA ALA A 567 -1.83 -41.38 -7.84
C ALA A 567 -1.41 -40.89 -6.43
N ARG A 568 -0.10 -40.95 -6.12
CA ARG A 568 0.45 -40.39 -4.87
C ARG A 568 0.26 -38.88 -4.78
N GLU A 569 0.45 -38.16 -5.89
CA GLU A 569 0.20 -36.72 -5.96
C GLU A 569 -1.27 -36.38 -5.68
N PHE A 570 -2.21 -37.07 -6.32
CA PHE A 570 -3.64 -36.86 -6.04
C PHE A 570 -3.96 -37.03 -4.56
N ARG A 571 -3.45 -38.11 -3.96
CA ARG A 571 -3.65 -38.39 -2.53
C ARG A 571 -3.06 -37.30 -1.64
N ASN A 572 -1.84 -36.84 -1.94
CA ASN A 572 -1.16 -35.82 -1.14
C ASN A 572 -1.87 -34.45 -1.24
N GLU A 573 -2.47 -34.15 -2.38
CA GLU A 573 -3.27 -32.94 -2.61
C GLU A 573 -4.74 -33.08 -2.17
N GLY A 574 -5.16 -34.28 -1.75
CA GLY A 574 -6.54 -34.59 -1.34
C GLY A 574 -7.54 -34.73 -2.49
N TRP A 575 -7.07 -34.86 -3.74
CA TRP A 575 -7.90 -35.08 -4.91
C TRP A 575 -8.39 -36.51 -5.01
N ARG A 576 -9.65 -36.67 -5.42
CA ARG A 576 -10.33 -37.96 -5.62
C ARG A 576 -10.97 -38.03 -7.00
N LEU A 577 -11.09 -39.23 -7.56
CA LEU A 577 -11.69 -39.46 -8.88
C LEU A 577 -13.23 -39.39 -8.80
N SER A 578 -13.86 -38.49 -9.57
CA SER A 578 -15.32 -38.43 -9.73
C SER A 578 -15.82 -38.99 -11.06
N ALA A 579 -15.09 -38.76 -12.14
CA ALA A 579 -15.46 -39.23 -13.48
C ALA A 579 -14.21 -39.50 -14.33
N ALA A 580 -14.36 -40.36 -15.34
CA ALA A 580 -13.30 -40.62 -16.31
C ALA A 580 -13.85 -41.01 -17.69
N THR A 581 -13.21 -40.55 -18.76
CA THR A 581 -13.48 -41.00 -20.13
C THR A 581 -12.20 -41.31 -20.89
N ARG A 582 -12.20 -42.37 -21.70
CA ARG A 582 -11.02 -42.80 -22.49
C ARG A 582 -11.23 -42.62 -23.97
N TRP A 583 -10.23 -42.07 -24.63
CA TRP A 583 -10.19 -41.76 -26.05
C TRP A 583 -8.98 -42.44 -26.70
N GLN A 584 -9.21 -43.28 -27.71
CA GLN A 584 -8.17 -44.06 -28.37
C GLN A 584 -8.18 -43.83 -29.88
N HIS A 585 -7.00 -43.71 -30.47
CA HIS A 585 -6.87 -43.63 -31.91
C HIS A 585 -6.84 -45.03 -32.52
N PRO A 586 -7.57 -45.30 -33.62
CA PRO A 586 -7.61 -46.64 -34.23
C PRO A 586 -6.27 -47.09 -34.85
N ARG A 587 -5.34 -46.15 -35.11
CA ARG A 587 -4.08 -46.41 -35.80
C ARG A 587 -2.82 -45.90 -35.09
N ARG A 588 -2.98 -45.23 -33.95
CA ARG A 588 -1.85 -44.68 -33.17
C ARG A 588 -1.91 -45.31 -31.79
N ALA A 589 -0.75 -45.60 -31.21
CA ALA A 589 -0.65 -46.25 -29.91
C ALA A 589 -0.89 -45.28 -28.73
N SER A 590 -1.24 -44.03 -29.01
CA SER A 590 -1.59 -43.01 -28.01
C SER A 590 -3.05 -43.14 -27.55
N THR A 591 -3.28 -42.95 -26.26
CA THR A 591 -4.60 -42.88 -25.61
C THR A 591 -4.66 -41.60 -24.78
N LEU A 592 -5.81 -40.93 -24.77
CA LEU A 592 -6.08 -39.85 -23.83
C LEU A 592 -7.15 -40.31 -22.82
N VAL A 593 -6.92 -40.04 -21.54
CA VAL A 593 -7.91 -40.27 -20.48
C VAL A 593 -8.24 -38.92 -19.84
N ASP A 594 -9.48 -38.48 -19.96
CA ASP A 594 -10.01 -37.30 -19.28
C ASP A 594 -10.48 -37.70 -17.89
N LEU A 595 -9.91 -37.09 -16.86
CA LEU A 595 -10.23 -37.33 -15.45
C LEU A 595 -10.88 -36.08 -14.86
N THR A 596 -12.00 -36.27 -14.17
CA THR A 596 -12.56 -35.28 -13.26
C THR A 596 -12.20 -35.66 -11.83
N LEU A 597 -11.62 -34.71 -11.12
CA LEU A 597 -11.17 -34.82 -9.75
C LEU A 597 -12.00 -33.90 -8.85
N PHE A 598 -12.20 -34.27 -7.59
CA PHE A 598 -12.87 -33.44 -6.57
C PHE A 598 -12.17 -33.52 -5.21
N ARG A 599 -12.41 -32.55 -4.33
CA ARG A 599 -11.89 -32.52 -2.95
C ARG A 599 -13.01 -32.69 -1.92
N ASP A 600 -12.80 -33.53 -0.91
CA ASP A 600 -13.74 -33.68 0.22
C ASP A 600 -13.68 -32.43 1.13
N GLY A 601 -14.83 -31.86 1.55
CA GLY A 601 -14.85 -30.78 2.56
C GLY A 601 -15.71 -29.53 2.32
N GLY A 602 -16.68 -29.53 1.40
CA GLY A 602 -17.78 -28.53 1.45
C GLY A 602 -17.63 -27.27 0.60
N GLY A 603 -17.12 -27.40 -0.63
CA GLY A 603 -17.21 -26.30 -1.59
C GLY A 603 -16.77 -26.69 -2.99
N GLY A 604 -17.54 -27.55 -3.70
CA GLY A 604 -17.58 -27.63 -5.17
C GLY A 604 -16.29 -27.68 -6.02
N ASP A 605 -15.10 -27.84 -5.44
CA ASP A 605 -13.83 -27.76 -6.15
C ASP A 605 -13.63 -29.01 -7.00
N GLU A 606 -14.07 -28.92 -8.25
CA GLU A 606 -13.80 -29.89 -9.30
C GLU A 606 -12.62 -29.41 -10.17
N ARG A 607 -11.72 -30.35 -10.49
CA ARG A 607 -10.56 -30.13 -11.36
C ARG A 607 -10.56 -31.15 -12.49
N ARG A 608 -10.30 -30.70 -13.72
CA ARG A 608 -10.04 -31.57 -14.86
C ARG A 608 -8.55 -31.81 -15.04
N LEU A 609 -8.18 -33.06 -15.34
CA LEU A 609 -6.83 -33.45 -15.74
C LEU A 609 -6.91 -34.40 -16.93
N LEU A 610 -6.03 -34.24 -17.92
CA LEU A 610 -5.92 -35.18 -19.03
C LEU A 610 -4.65 -36.02 -18.85
N LEU A 611 -4.77 -37.35 -18.97
CA LEU A 611 -3.62 -38.25 -19.03
C LEU A 611 -3.40 -38.70 -20.48
N VAL A 612 -2.29 -38.28 -21.07
CA VAL A 612 -1.87 -38.74 -22.39
C VAL A 612 -0.91 -39.92 -22.21
N LEU A 613 -1.36 -41.08 -22.65
CA LEU A 613 -0.66 -42.35 -22.55
C LEU A 613 -0.11 -42.71 -23.93
N THR A 614 1.19 -42.98 -24.02
CA THR A 614 1.86 -43.49 -25.22
C THR A 614 2.72 -44.69 -24.84
N PRO A 615 3.21 -45.50 -25.79
CA PRO A 615 4.06 -46.65 -25.44
C PRO A 615 5.35 -46.29 -24.68
N GLN A 616 5.78 -45.03 -24.73
CA GLN A 616 7.04 -44.58 -24.14
C GLN A 616 6.87 -43.64 -22.93
N ARG A 617 5.69 -43.04 -22.75
CA ARG A 617 5.47 -42.05 -21.68
C ARG A 617 4.01 -41.96 -21.24
N LEU A 618 3.84 -41.70 -19.95
CA LEU A 618 2.63 -41.13 -19.35
C LEU A 618 2.86 -39.63 -19.13
N GLN A 619 1.89 -38.82 -19.54
CA GLN A 619 1.95 -37.37 -19.43
C GLN A 619 0.65 -36.86 -18.82
N ALA A 620 0.74 -36.28 -17.62
CA ALA A 620 -0.37 -35.57 -17.02
C ALA A 620 -0.41 -34.13 -17.57
N VAL A 621 -1.60 -33.70 -17.98
CA VAL A 621 -1.82 -32.44 -18.66
C VAL A 621 -2.89 -31.66 -17.90
N SER A 622 -2.50 -30.53 -17.33
CA SER A 622 -3.43 -29.61 -16.69
C SER A 622 -4.29 -28.89 -17.73
N VAL A 623 -5.56 -28.68 -17.42
CA VAL A 623 -6.48 -27.87 -18.23
C VAL A 623 -6.65 -26.51 -17.53
N PRO A 624 -6.10 -25.41 -18.08
CA PRO A 624 -6.22 -24.09 -17.48
C PRO A 624 -7.67 -23.60 -17.36
N ASP A 625 -7.95 -22.75 -16.36
CA ASP A 625 -9.31 -22.25 -16.08
C ASP A 625 -9.98 -21.54 -17.25
N ARG A 626 -9.21 -20.97 -18.20
CA ARG A 626 -9.81 -20.34 -19.40
C ARG A 626 -10.69 -21.32 -20.18
N PHE A 627 -10.42 -22.63 -20.12
CA PHE A 627 -11.20 -23.67 -20.77
C PHE A 627 -12.45 -24.12 -19.99
N ARG A 628 -12.74 -23.49 -18.85
CA ARG A 628 -13.95 -23.74 -18.07
C ARG A 628 -15.09 -22.89 -18.59
N TYR A 629 -16.31 -23.43 -18.47
CA TYR A 629 -17.53 -22.69 -18.72
C TYR A 629 -18.02 -22.08 -17.40
N GLN A 630 -18.95 -21.11 -17.48
CA GLN A 630 -19.43 -20.37 -16.31
C GLN A 630 -19.98 -21.28 -15.20
N TYR A 631 -20.62 -22.39 -15.58
CA TYR A 631 -21.33 -23.29 -14.66
C TYR A 631 -20.68 -24.67 -14.50
N ASP A 632 -19.69 -25.01 -15.32
CA ASP A 632 -19.05 -26.33 -15.29
C ASP A 632 -17.63 -26.32 -15.86
N ALA A 633 -16.89 -27.40 -15.64
CA ALA A 633 -15.56 -27.59 -16.20
C ALA A 633 -15.57 -27.92 -17.72
N GLY A 634 -16.73 -27.98 -18.36
CA GLY A 634 -16.99 -28.54 -19.68
C GLY A 634 -16.94 -30.07 -19.70
N ALA A 635 -17.22 -30.67 -20.85
CA ALA A 635 -16.96 -32.07 -21.16
C ALA A 635 -16.14 -32.20 -22.44
N LEU A 636 -15.33 -33.26 -22.51
CA LEU A 636 -14.58 -33.56 -23.72
C LEU A 636 -15.51 -34.05 -24.83
N ALA A 637 -15.64 -33.23 -25.88
CA ALA A 637 -16.49 -33.50 -27.04
C ALA A 637 -15.74 -34.24 -28.15
N ALA A 638 -14.46 -33.94 -28.35
CA ALA A 638 -13.61 -34.62 -29.32
C ALA A 638 -12.13 -34.54 -28.94
N VAL A 639 -11.37 -35.50 -29.46
CA VAL A 639 -9.90 -35.52 -29.42
C VAL A 639 -9.39 -35.84 -30.82
N SER A 640 -8.38 -35.11 -31.26
CA SER A 640 -7.79 -35.24 -32.59
C SER A 640 -6.26 -35.06 -32.55
N ASP A 641 -5.64 -35.30 -33.69
CA ASP A 641 -4.26 -34.92 -34.01
C ASP A 641 -4.27 -34.35 -35.45
N LEU A 642 -4.73 -33.11 -35.54
CA LEU A 642 -5.19 -32.41 -36.76
C LEU A 642 -4.05 -32.06 -37.70
N ASP A 643 -2.89 -31.69 -37.16
CA ASP A 643 -1.72 -31.32 -37.96
C ASP A 643 -0.64 -32.41 -37.99
N HIS A 644 -0.93 -33.57 -37.37
CA HIS A 644 -0.10 -34.77 -37.34
C HIS A 644 1.25 -34.60 -36.63
N ASP A 645 1.38 -33.60 -35.77
CA ASP A 645 2.59 -33.35 -35.01
C ASP A 645 2.72 -34.26 -33.76
N GLY A 646 1.65 -35.01 -33.43
CA GLY A 646 1.60 -35.92 -32.29
C GLY A 646 1.13 -35.27 -30.98
N ASN A 647 0.88 -33.96 -30.99
CA ASN A 647 0.19 -33.25 -29.94
C ASN A 647 -1.32 -33.37 -30.17
N LEU A 648 -2.07 -33.66 -29.11
CA LEU A 648 -3.50 -33.89 -29.24
C LEU A 648 -4.26 -32.58 -29.18
N GLU A 649 -5.14 -32.30 -30.13
CA GLU A 649 -6.15 -31.27 -29.93
C GLU A 649 -7.36 -31.81 -29.20
N VAL A 650 -7.81 -31.01 -28.25
CA VAL A 650 -8.81 -31.32 -27.24
C VAL A 650 -9.93 -30.32 -27.41
N TRP A 651 -11.14 -30.83 -27.63
CA TRP A 651 -12.32 -30.02 -27.92
C TRP A 651 -13.30 -30.17 -26.77
N LEU A 652 -13.52 -29.09 -26.04
CA LEU A 652 -14.35 -29.02 -24.86
C LEU A 652 -15.69 -28.35 -25.20
N ARG A 653 -16.76 -28.84 -24.59
CA ARG A 653 -18.12 -28.30 -24.72
C ARG A 653 -18.70 -28.07 -23.33
N GLY A 654 -19.42 -26.96 -23.13
CA GLY A 654 -20.22 -26.79 -21.92
C GLY A 654 -21.31 -27.87 -21.84
N GLU A 655 -21.54 -28.41 -20.65
CA GLU A 655 -22.65 -29.35 -20.42
C GLU A 655 -23.93 -28.57 -20.04
N ASN A 656 -23.76 -27.49 -19.29
CA ASN A 656 -24.78 -26.56 -18.88
C ASN A 656 -24.61 -25.28 -19.71
N GLY A 657 -25.39 -25.13 -20.79
CA GLY A 657 -25.42 -23.89 -21.58
C GLY A 657 -25.95 -22.70 -20.76
N GLU A 658 -25.85 -21.48 -21.30
CA GLU A 658 -26.58 -20.30 -20.81
C GLU A 658 -28.09 -20.50 -21.03
N CYS A 659 -28.70 -21.40 -20.25
CA CYS A 659 -30.12 -21.66 -20.26
C CYS A 659 -30.74 -21.10 -18.99
N ASP A 660 -31.01 -19.79 -19.00
CA ASP A 660 -31.77 -19.14 -17.94
C ASP A 660 -33.27 -19.41 -18.16
N GLY A 661 -33.75 -20.58 -17.72
CA GLY A 661 -35.17 -20.94 -17.81
C GLY A 661 -35.46 -22.40 -17.45
N ALA A 662 -36.53 -22.62 -16.67
CA ALA A 662 -36.96 -23.96 -16.31
C ALA A 662 -37.43 -24.74 -17.55
N GLY A 663 -36.81 -25.90 -17.80
CA GLY A 663 -37.20 -26.81 -18.89
C GLY A 663 -36.52 -26.59 -20.24
N LEU A 664 -35.57 -25.64 -20.35
CA LEU A 664 -34.79 -25.43 -21.57
C LEU A 664 -33.65 -26.47 -21.68
N GLN A 665 -33.44 -27.00 -22.89
CA GLN A 665 -32.37 -27.95 -23.19
C GLN A 665 -31.21 -27.25 -23.93
N PRO A 666 -29.97 -27.28 -23.37
CA PRO A 666 -28.79 -26.77 -24.06
C PRO A 666 -28.61 -27.42 -25.44
N GLY A 667 -28.50 -26.59 -26.49
CA GLY A 667 -28.28 -27.04 -27.88
C GLY A 667 -29.56 -27.36 -28.64
N ARG A 668 -30.71 -27.24 -27.98
CA ARG A 668 -32.05 -27.34 -28.58
C ARG A 668 -32.84 -26.04 -28.41
N ASP A 669 -32.89 -25.52 -27.19
CA ASP A 669 -33.67 -24.33 -26.84
C ASP A 669 -32.79 -23.10 -26.56
N CYS A 670 -31.50 -23.33 -26.28
CA CYS A 670 -30.48 -22.31 -26.09
C CYS A 670 -29.32 -22.57 -27.05
N ALA A 671 -28.60 -21.50 -27.44
CA ALA A 671 -27.35 -21.67 -28.17
C ALA A 671 -26.38 -22.53 -27.33
N VAL A 672 -25.78 -23.56 -27.94
CA VAL A 672 -24.51 -24.08 -27.42
C VAL A 672 -23.47 -23.16 -28.02
N PRO A 673 -22.92 -22.19 -27.26
CA PRO A 673 -21.84 -21.40 -27.77
C PRO A 673 -20.65 -22.33 -27.96
N SER A 674 -19.68 -21.81 -28.68
CA SER A 674 -18.73 -22.58 -29.45
C SER A 674 -17.86 -23.52 -28.59
N LEU A 675 -17.22 -24.51 -29.23
CA LEU A 675 -16.32 -25.43 -28.54
C LEU A 675 -15.08 -24.67 -28.10
N TYR A 676 -14.56 -24.93 -26.91
CA TYR A 676 -13.20 -24.52 -26.60
C TYR A 676 -12.22 -25.53 -27.15
N MET A 677 -11.25 -25.07 -27.92
CA MET A 677 -10.23 -25.93 -28.52
C MET A 677 -8.84 -25.54 -28.04
N GLY A 678 -8.07 -26.54 -27.65
CA GLY A 678 -6.67 -26.40 -27.28
C GLY A 678 -5.85 -27.58 -27.76
N GLU A 679 -4.54 -27.46 -27.65
CA GLU A 679 -3.55 -28.45 -28.07
C GLU A 679 -2.67 -28.82 -26.87
N VAL A 680 -2.42 -30.12 -26.66
CA VAL A 680 -1.57 -30.60 -25.56
C VAL A 680 -0.12 -30.18 -25.82
N ARG A 681 0.47 -29.35 -24.95
CA ARG A 681 1.88 -28.93 -25.04
C ARG A 681 2.58 -29.06 -23.71
N GLY A 682 3.47 -30.05 -23.60
CA GLY A 682 4.07 -30.40 -22.32
C GLY A 682 2.98 -30.76 -21.31
N ASP A 683 3.12 -30.37 -20.05
CA ASP A 683 2.17 -30.70 -18.99
C ASP A 683 0.88 -29.83 -18.96
N SER A 684 0.57 -29.06 -20.01
CA SER A 684 -0.62 -28.21 -20.05
C SER A 684 -1.33 -28.18 -21.40
N LEU A 685 -2.65 -27.99 -21.37
CA LEU A 685 -3.43 -27.65 -22.55
C LEU A 685 -3.16 -26.19 -22.94
N SER A 686 -2.69 -25.99 -24.17
CA SER A 686 -2.31 -24.68 -24.71
C SER A 686 -3.18 -24.29 -25.90
N TYR A 687 -2.97 -23.09 -26.45
CA TYR A 687 -3.59 -22.70 -27.71
C TYR A 687 -3.08 -23.55 -28.86
N PHE A 688 -3.96 -23.85 -29.83
CA PHE A 688 -3.56 -24.54 -31.04
C PHE A 688 -2.64 -23.68 -31.90
N VAL A 689 -1.51 -24.25 -32.30
CA VAL A 689 -0.58 -23.62 -33.24
C VAL A 689 -0.39 -24.54 -34.42
N LYS A 690 -0.90 -24.12 -35.57
CA LYS A 690 -0.72 -24.85 -36.80
C LYS A 690 0.77 -24.93 -37.12
N SER A 691 1.32 -26.14 -37.05
CA SER A 691 2.65 -26.42 -37.55
C SER A 691 2.73 -25.99 -39.02
N ALA A 692 3.66 -25.08 -39.35
CA ALA A 692 4.03 -24.91 -40.75
C ALA A 692 4.60 -26.25 -41.19
N ALA A 693 3.86 -26.99 -42.03
CA ALA A 693 4.29 -28.29 -42.53
C ALA A 693 5.78 -28.20 -42.87
N ARG A 694 6.62 -28.92 -42.12
CA ARG A 694 8.02 -29.10 -42.49
C ARG A 694 7.96 -29.59 -43.93
N LYS A 695 8.31 -28.73 -44.89
CA LYS A 695 8.50 -29.19 -46.26
C LYS A 695 9.56 -30.30 -46.16
N PRO A 696 9.24 -31.53 -46.60
CA PRO A 696 10.15 -32.65 -46.52
C PRO A 696 11.48 -32.35 -47.21
#